data_AF-A0A941YAD7-F1
#
_entry.id   AF-A0A941YAD7-F1
#
_cell.length_a   1.000
_cell.length_b   1.000
_cell.length_c   1.000
_cell.angle_alpha   90.00
_cell.angle_beta   90.00
_cell.angle_gamma   90.00
#
_symmetry.space_group_name_H-M   'P 1'
#
loop_
_entity.id
_entity.type
_entity.pdbx_description
1 polymer ?
#
loop_
_entity_poly.entity_id
_entity_poly.type
_entity_poly.pdbx_seq_one_letter_code
_entity_poly.pdbx_strand_id
1 'polypeptide(L)'
;MTSLLFAIAAQQAQLRDLHIPAMPLEKAVARLEAIYGSPMTISTRLKDKIIVIEAQQVSEEDVRNQLAKLLDGTWEHKDSGWHLGQSAEEQRRASRRAFDTRLKLATEMIQARRKSLESLSRYDPAILSPIRKRLDDAGPSFFGIHGDEYADPAQRLMTRVLLKLGPVKIAEVESDKRVVFSLRPNKMQSRLDIDISKEIDLYRRELAAWNSSQSKPKDDQDATNTTMPDQVANILFAVYSSDNAPCDIRLYLLPGDLTLPHLEVQASSFEAVLDQLTEEDFAPKTPKTFALSEEARDYSRFLQGGWNALAPSVRKTRIDEFANPVTRDPLSYGFTSAIINDARILDKNIIALGGDNWIRTTTSILADLKTPKAAEKIFGKLIEEEGKWIRLDPSVLGDITMSRYGIKSVIDHVRATRAMSLFDKATLAALAPRGMANSVIDDLVNGFADERAPDPGDNDALRTLGLLQPSEFNQAASPQGIRFGMLNAELKQHLISCVYDNESCSLARSPSSRIDPKSFLCQEATYLVPTGVPNQALLRLYDTPSETIQTSQVVKGQRMTLTPEGWGTVMYQLDHPKAQPDDWFKTFDPKALLYVVVTHGYTIDLSINDDCHWFSELAWSESDTQHPFAISDMPERFRAEIRKGYEAEALRIKKEEQSKKGGGGLSPFRVL
;
A
#
# COMPACT_ATOMS: atom_id res chain seq x y z
N MET A 1 -62.86 18.57 20.92
CA MET A 1 -62.03 17.38 21.27
C MET A 1 -61.90 16.42 20.09
N THR A 2 -62.96 16.11 19.35
CA THR A 2 -62.92 15.24 18.16
C THR A 2 -61.98 15.74 17.05
N SER A 3 -61.92 17.06 16.79
CA SER A 3 -60.98 17.63 15.80
C SER A 3 -59.51 17.59 16.23
N LEU A 4 -59.22 17.53 17.54
CA LEU A 4 -57.86 17.40 18.06
C LEU A 4 -57.36 15.95 17.95
N LEU A 5 -58.27 14.98 18.14
CA LEU A 5 -58.00 13.55 17.95
C LEU A 5 -57.78 13.19 16.47
N PHE A 6 -58.47 13.85 15.52
CA PHE A 6 -58.20 13.69 14.08
C PHE A 6 -56.89 14.34 13.63
N ALA A 7 -56.47 15.46 14.25
CA ALA A 7 -55.16 16.07 13.96
C ALA A 7 -53.98 15.24 14.48
N ILE A 8 -54.13 14.56 15.63
CA ILE A 8 -53.12 13.64 16.18
C ILE A 8 -53.08 12.33 15.38
N ALA A 9 -54.22 11.85 14.84
CA ALA A 9 -54.27 10.68 13.96
C ALA A 9 -53.75 10.95 12.53
N ALA A 10 -53.87 12.19 12.03
CA ALA A 10 -53.35 12.59 10.71
C ALA A 10 -51.82 12.77 10.68
N GLN A 11 -51.17 12.76 11.84
CA GLN A 11 -49.71 12.75 11.96
C GLN A 11 -49.18 11.35 12.29
N GLN A 12 -49.92 10.29 11.92
CA GLN A 12 -49.31 8.97 11.79
C GLN A 12 -48.23 9.06 10.72
N ALA A 13 -46.98 8.92 11.13
CA ALA A 13 -45.85 8.87 10.23
C ALA A 13 -46.14 7.84 9.13
N GLN A 14 -46.21 8.30 7.87
CA GLN A 14 -46.45 7.41 6.74
C GLN A 14 -45.28 6.44 6.65
N LEU A 15 -45.55 5.18 6.98
CA LEU A 15 -44.58 4.11 6.82
C LEU A 15 -44.47 3.76 5.34
N ARG A 16 -43.25 3.66 4.85
CA ARG A 16 -42.93 3.35 3.45
C ARG A 16 -41.92 2.21 3.40
N ASP A 17 -42.01 1.43 2.34
CA ASP A 17 -40.91 0.53 1.96
C ASP A 17 -39.93 1.34 1.10
N LEU A 18 -38.65 1.26 1.43
CA LEU A 18 -37.57 1.97 0.77
C LEU A 18 -36.62 0.99 0.10
N HIS A 19 -36.32 1.29 -1.16
CA HIS A 19 -35.28 0.64 -1.94
C HIS A 19 -34.46 1.70 -2.65
N ILE A 20 -33.30 2.02 -2.08
CA ILE A 20 -32.31 2.94 -2.64
C ILE A 20 -31.06 2.11 -2.92
N PRO A 21 -30.79 1.74 -4.19
CA PRO A 21 -29.55 1.06 -4.54
C PRO A 21 -28.36 1.99 -4.30
N ALA A 22 -27.13 1.46 -4.36
CA ALA A 22 -25.94 2.30 -4.17
C ALA A 22 -25.94 3.49 -5.13
N MET A 23 -25.85 4.69 -4.58
CA MET A 23 -25.73 5.95 -5.33
C MET A 23 -25.14 7.05 -4.45
N PRO A 24 -24.63 8.14 -5.06
CA PRO A 24 -24.21 9.32 -4.31
C PRO A 24 -25.33 9.85 -3.40
N LEU A 25 -24.97 10.27 -2.18
CA LEU A 25 -25.91 10.71 -1.14
C LEU A 25 -26.81 11.84 -1.63
N GLU A 26 -26.29 12.75 -2.46
CA GLU A 26 -27.09 13.80 -3.09
C GLU A 26 -28.32 13.23 -3.82
N LYS A 27 -28.11 12.15 -4.58
CA LYS A 27 -29.19 11.49 -5.33
C LYS A 27 -30.09 10.66 -4.44
N ALA A 28 -29.51 10.00 -3.43
CA ALA A 28 -30.29 9.27 -2.44
C ALA A 28 -31.25 10.20 -1.70
N VAL A 29 -30.78 11.37 -1.26
CA VAL A 29 -31.59 12.38 -0.58
C VAL A 29 -32.66 12.97 -1.49
N ALA A 30 -32.35 13.27 -2.75
CA ALA A 30 -33.37 13.73 -3.70
C ALA A 30 -34.48 12.67 -3.92
N ARG A 31 -34.14 11.38 -3.89
CA ARG A 31 -35.14 10.30 -3.93
C ARG A 31 -35.97 10.22 -2.65
N LEU A 32 -35.35 10.42 -1.49
CA LEU A 32 -36.07 10.46 -0.21
C LEU A 32 -37.06 11.64 -0.17
N GLU A 33 -36.66 12.82 -0.64
CA GLU A 33 -37.55 13.97 -0.81
C GLU A 33 -38.74 13.63 -1.72
N ALA A 34 -38.50 12.97 -2.86
CA ALA A 34 -39.58 12.57 -3.75
C ALA A 34 -40.55 11.54 -3.13
N ILE A 35 -40.07 10.67 -2.23
CA ILE A 35 -40.86 9.64 -1.56
C ILE A 35 -41.69 10.23 -0.40
N TYR A 36 -41.08 11.11 0.40
CA TYR A 36 -41.69 11.63 1.62
C TYR A 36 -42.33 13.02 1.46
N GLY A 37 -41.97 13.77 0.42
CA GLY A 37 -42.47 15.12 0.14
C GLY A 37 -41.85 16.23 0.98
N SER A 38 -40.85 15.91 1.81
CA SER A 38 -40.14 16.86 2.66
C SER A 38 -38.87 17.34 1.96
N PRO A 39 -38.68 18.66 1.76
CA PRO A 39 -37.46 19.19 1.14
C PRO A 39 -36.22 18.83 1.95
N MET A 40 -35.19 18.29 1.28
CA MET A 40 -33.95 17.86 1.93
C MET A 40 -32.72 18.33 1.17
N THR A 41 -31.72 18.81 1.92
CA THR A 41 -30.43 19.23 1.38
C THR A 41 -29.30 18.61 2.20
N ILE A 42 -28.09 18.57 1.64
CA ILE A 42 -26.91 18.01 2.30
C ILE A 42 -25.72 18.95 2.17
N SER A 43 -24.77 18.84 3.08
CA SER A 43 -23.50 19.56 2.97
C SER A 43 -22.65 19.02 1.80
N THR A 44 -21.86 19.91 1.18
CA THR A 44 -20.98 19.56 0.04
C THR A 44 -20.00 18.43 0.35
N ARG A 45 -19.60 18.27 1.62
CA ARG A 45 -18.67 17.21 2.05
C ARG A 45 -19.26 15.80 2.00
N LEU A 46 -20.57 15.69 2.10
CA LEU A 46 -21.27 14.40 2.16
C LEU A 46 -21.82 13.97 0.80
N LYS A 47 -21.86 14.87 -0.20
CA LYS A 47 -22.59 14.66 -1.45
C LYS A 47 -22.16 13.41 -2.24
N ASP A 48 -20.86 13.12 -2.21
CA ASP A 48 -20.24 12.05 -2.99
C ASP A 48 -20.19 10.72 -2.23
N LYS A 49 -20.64 10.68 -0.96
CA LYS A 49 -20.74 9.44 -0.18
C LYS A 49 -21.74 8.49 -0.84
N ILE A 50 -21.37 7.23 -1.04
CA ILE A 50 -22.25 6.26 -1.69
C ILE A 50 -23.10 5.55 -0.65
N ILE A 51 -24.42 5.60 -0.77
CA ILE A 51 -25.34 5.03 0.22
C ILE A 51 -26.24 3.97 -0.41
N VAL A 52 -26.50 2.89 0.34
CA VAL A 52 -27.53 1.89 0.06
C VAL A 52 -28.54 1.91 1.21
N ILE A 53 -29.84 1.88 0.90
CA ILE A 53 -30.93 1.71 1.88
C ILE A 53 -31.88 0.63 1.38
N GLU A 54 -32.10 -0.41 2.19
CA GLU A 54 -33.20 -1.37 2.03
C GLU A 54 -33.95 -1.41 3.36
N ALA A 55 -35.19 -0.94 3.36
CA ALA A 55 -35.97 -0.87 4.59
C ALA A 55 -37.46 -1.10 4.32
N GLN A 56 -38.16 -1.70 5.27
CA GLN A 56 -39.60 -1.98 5.17
C GLN A 56 -40.35 -1.27 6.28
N GLN A 57 -41.48 -0.67 5.91
CA GLN A 57 -42.40 -0.01 6.83
C GLN A 57 -41.71 1.00 7.75
N VAL A 58 -40.90 1.89 7.18
CA VAL A 58 -40.12 2.90 7.92
C VAL A 58 -40.66 4.31 7.72
N SER A 59 -40.59 5.11 8.79
CA SER A 59 -40.95 6.52 8.73
C SER A 59 -39.81 7.37 8.16
N GLU A 60 -40.13 8.59 7.69
CA GLU A 60 -39.12 9.58 7.29
C GLU A 60 -38.13 9.88 8.42
N GLU A 61 -38.63 9.99 9.65
CA GLU A 61 -37.83 10.28 10.83
C GLU A 61 -36.84 9.14 11.13
N ASP A 62 -37.27 7.87 11.06
CA ASP A 62 -36.40 6.72 11.25
C ASP A 62 -35.23 6.75 10.27
N VAL A 63 -35.52 6.97 8.99
CA VAL A 63 -34.52 6.96 7.92
C VAL A 63 -33.54 8.11 8.07
N ARG A 64 -34.04 9.32 8.39
CA ARG A 64 -33.19 10.48 8.69
C ARG A 64 -32.29 10.22 9.89
N ASN A 65 -32.82 9.64 10.97
CA ASN A 65 -32.05 9.30 12.16
C ASN A 65 -30.95 8.27 11.86
N GLN A 66 -31.24 7.26 11.04
CA GLN A 66 -30.25 6.25 10.65
C GLN A 66 -29.19 6.80 9.69
N LEU A 67 -29.56 7.66 8.75
CA LEU A 67 -28.61 8.40 7.89
C LEU A 67 -27.68 9.31 8.70
N ALA A 68 -28.25 10.07 9.64
CA ALA A 68 -27.49 10.93 10.54
C ALA A 68 -26.48 10.12 11.36
N LYS A 69 -26.91 8.99 11.94
CA LYS A 69 -26.01 8.10 12.71
C LYS A 69 -24.92 7.45 11.85
N LEU A 70 -25.25 7.02 10.63
CA LEU A 70 -24.29 6.41 9.70
C LEU A 70 -23.21 7.42 9.31
N LEU A 71 -23.58 8.68 9.08
CA LEU A 71 -22.70 9.71 8.56
C LEU A 71 -22.09 10.61 9.64
N ASP A 72 -22.25 10.29 10.93
CA ASP A 72 -21.94 11.21 12.04
C ASP A 72 -22.51 12.62 11.80
N GLY A 73 -23.70 12.72 11.22
CA GLY A 73 -24.32 13.99 10.85
C GLY A 73 -25.47 14.38 11.76
N THR A 74 -25.94 15.61 11.59
CA THR A 74 -27.19 16.10 12.16
C THR A 74 -28.09 16.69 11.08
N TRP A 75 -29.39 16.47 11.24
CA TRP A 75 -30.41 17.15 10.47
C TRP A 75 -30.80 18.45 11.17
N GLU A 76 -30.55 19.56 10.51
CA GLU A 76 -31.01 20.89 10.92
C GLU A 76 -32.23 21.29 10.11
N HIS A 77 -33.27 21.83 10.74
CA HIS A 77 -34.39 22.41 10.01
C HIS A 77 -34.06 23.86 9.63
N LYS A 78 -33.91 24.13 8.34
CA LYS A 78 -33.68 25.47 7.76
C LYS A 78 -34.93 25.94 7.03
N ASP A 79 -34.95 27.21 6.61
CA ASP A 79 -36.08 27.78 5.86
C ASP A 79 -36.39 27.01 4.56
N SER A 80 -35.39 26.35 3.99
CA SER A 80 -35.50 25.52 2.78
C SER A 80 -35.81 24.04 3.04
N GLY A 81 -36.10 23.65 4.29
CA GLY A 81 -36.35 22.26 4.70
C GLY A 81 -35.21 21.67 5.52
N TRP A 82 -35.09 20.33 5.51
CA TRP A 82 -34.09 19.62 6.29
C TRP A 82 -32.71 19.69 5.65
N HIS A 83 -31.68 19.90 6.45
CA HIS A 83 -30.30 19.98 6.01
C HIS A 83 -29.42 19.01 6.79
N LEU A 84 -28.81 18.04 6.11
CA LEU A 84 -27.84 17.12 6.72
C LEU A 84 -26.43 17.71 6.61
N GLY A 85 -25.85 18.04 7.76
CA GLY A 85 -24.48 18.55 7.87
C GLY A 85 -23.65 17.73 8.85
N GLN A 86 -22.36 18.05 8.91
CA GLN A 86 -21.46 17.63 9.98
C GLN A 86 -20.91 18.88 10.67
N SER A 87 -21.29 19.08 11.92
CA SER A 87 -20.68 20.05 12.82
C SER A 87 -19.22 19.69 13.15
N ALA A 88 -18.48 20.63 13.73
CA ALA A 88 -17.12 20.36 14.20
C ALA A 88 -17.09 19.31 15.34
N GLU A 89 -18.14 19.26 16.16
CA GLU A 89 -18.28 18.27 17.23
C GLU A 89 -18.51 16.86 16.66
N GLU A 90 -19.29 16.76 15.61
CA GLU A 90 -19.51 15.52 14.86
C GLU A 90 -18.26 14.99 14.19
N GLN A 91 -17.47 15.85 13.56
CA GLN A 91 -16.18 15.44 13.00
C GLN A 91 -15.26 14.90 14.10
N ARG A 92 -15.25 15.51 15.28
CA ARG A 92 -14.51 14.98 16.42
C ARG A 92 -15.05 13.63 16.89
N ARG A 93 -16.38 13.43 16.91
CA ARG A 93 -17.00 12.13 17.23
C ARG A 93 -16.61 11.07 16.20
N ALA A 94 -16.67 11.39 14.91
CA ALA A 94 -16.25 10.50 13.83
C ALA A 94 -14.78 10.09 13.97
N SER A 95 -13.88 11.07 14.13
CA SER A 95 -12.45 10.81 14.36
C SER A 95 -12.23 9.98 15.62
N ARG A 96 -13.04 10.19 16.67
CA ARG A 96 -12.96 9.42 17.91
C ARG A 96 -13.41 7.97 17.71
N ARG A 97 -14.53 7.73 17.02
CA ARG A 97 -14.99 6.37 16.68
C ARG A 97 -13.95 5.62 15.85
N ALA A 98 -13.39 6.28 14.82
CA ALA A 98 -12.33 5.70 14.00
C ALA A 98 -11.09 5.35 14.84
N PHE A 99 -10.68 6.23 15.75
CA PHE A 99 -9.59 5.96 16.69
C PHE A 99 -9.90 4.79 17.63
N ASP A 100 -11.08 4.74 18.24
CA ASP A 100 -11.46 3.67 19.18
C ASP A 100 -11.53 2.31 18.45
N THR A 101 -11.97 2.29 17.18
CA THR A 101 -11.92 1.09 16.32
C THR A 101 -10.48 0.65 16.04
N ARG A 102 -9.60 1.57 15.61
CA ARG A 102 -8.17 1.25 15.41
C ARG A 102 -7.52 0.78 16.71
N LEU A 103 -7.88 1.36 17.84
CA LEU A 103 -7.39 0.96 19.16
C LEU A 103 -7.79 -0.47 19.51
N LYS A 104 -9.04 -0.85 19.24
CA LYS A 104 -9.51 -2.23 19.42
C LYS A 104 -8.72 -3.19 18.55
N LEU A 105 -8.56 -2.89 17.26
CA LEU A 105 -7.82 -3.73 16.31
C LEU A 105 -6.33 -3.86 16.69
N ALA A 106 -5.68 -2.75 17.03
CA ALA A 106 -4.30 -2.73 17.50
C ALA A 106 -4.13 -3.54 18.79
N THR A 107 -5.12 -3.50 19.69
CA THR A 107 -5.13 -4.31 20.92
C THR A 107 -5.22 -5.80 20.62
N GLU A 108 -6.16 -6.21 19.75
CA GLU A 108 -6.30 -7.60 19.30
C GLU A 108 -5.00 -8.12 18.66
N MET A 109 -4.40 -7.33 17.77
CA MET A 109 -3.14 -7.65 17.11
C MET A 109 -1.98 -7.81 18.11
N ILE A 110 -1.78 -6.84 19.00
CA ILE A 110 -0.74 -6.89 20.05
C ILE A 110 -0.92 -8.11 20.96
N GLN A 111 -2.16 -8.45 21.33
CA GLN A 111 -2.44 -9.62 22.15
C GLN A 111 -2.13 -10.92 21.41
N ALA A 112 -2.49 -11.02 20.13
CA ALA A 112 -2.13 -12.17 19.29
C ALA A 112 -0.61 -12.35 19.22
N ARG A 113 0.13 -11.27 18.94
CA ARG A 113 1.60 -11.31 18.86
C ARG A 113 2.26 -11.60 20.21
N ARG A 114 1.69 -11.13 21.32
CA ARG A 114 2.12 -11.52 22.67
C ARG A 114 2.03 -13.02 22.88
N LYS A 115 0.87 -13.62 22.59
CA LYS A 115 0.64 -15.06 22.76
C LYS A 115 1.63 -15.88 21.93
N SER A 116 1.90 -15.46 20.70
CA SER A 116 2.87 -16.12 19.83
C SER A 116 4.32 -15.95 20.29
N LEU A 117 4.69 -14.79 20.85
CA LEU A 117 6.01 -14.60 21.46
C LEU A 117 6.20 -15.50 22.70
N GLU A 118 5.16 -15.64 23.52
CA GLU A 118 5.16 -16.43 24.76
C GLU A 118 5.13 -17.94 24.52
N SER A 119 4.56 -18.41 23.41
CA SER A 119 4.53 -19.84 23.06
C SER A 119 5.94 -20.41 22.84
N LEU A 120 6.88 -19.59 22.36
CA LEU A 120 8.31 -19.88 22.27
C LEU A 120 9.06 -19.33 23.49
N SER A 121 8.66 -19.78 24.68
CA SER A 121 9.22 -19.32 25.97
C SER A 121 10.70 -19.70 26.18
N ARG A 122 11.20 -20.74 25.49
CA ARG A 122 12.62 -21.13 25.51
C ARG A 122 13.24 -20.93 24.13
N TYR A 123 14.25 -20.07 24.08
CA TYR A 123 15.03 -19.80 22.88
C TYR A 123 16.35 -20.59 22.94
N ASP A 124 16.25 -21.90 22.69
CA ASP A 124 17.35 -22.88 22.78
C ASP A 124 17.73 -23.37 21.37
N PRO A 125 19.01 -23.44 20.99
CA PRO A 125 19.46 -24.01 19.71
C PRO A 125 18.82 -25.36 19.34
N ALA A 126 18.54 -26.23 20.31
CA ALA A 126 17.92 -27.53 20.08
C ALA A 126 16.46 -27.42 19.59
N ILE A 127 15.74 -26.37 20.01
CA ILE A 127 14.37 -26.07 19.56
C ILE A 127 14.40 -25.33 18.22
N LEU A 128 15.39 -24.45 18.03
CA LEU A 128 15.49 -23.61 16.82
C LEU A 128 15.94 -24.37 15.59
N SER A 129 16.81 -25.38 15.75
CA SER A 129 17.35 -26.15 14.62
C SER A 129 16.26 -26.77 13.72
N PRO A 130 15.23 -27.48 14.23
CA PRO A 130 14.16 -28.01 13.38
C PRO A 130 13.30 -26.91 12.74
N ILE A 131 13.04 -25.80 13.45
CA ILE A 131 12.26 -24.67 12.92
C ILE A 131 13.01 -24.01 11.76
N ARG A 132 14.29 -23.72 11.97
CA ARG A 132 15.17 -23.13 10.98
C ARG A 132 15.28 -24.00 9.75
N LYS A 133 15.45 -25.31 9.92
CA LYS A 133 15.45 -26.24 8.79
C LYS A 133 14.15 -26.17 7.98
N ARG A 134 12.98 -26.09 8.64
CA ARG A 134 11.71 -25.90 7.92
C ARG A 134 11.68 -24.60 7.13
N LEU A 135 12.21 -23.51 7.69
CA LEU A 135 12.30 -22.20 7.02
C LEU A 135 13.32 -22.18 5.87
N ASP A 136 14.40 -22.95 5.96
CA ASP A 136 15.38 -23.10 4.88
C ASP A 136 14.81 -23.99 3.74
N ASP A 137 14.15 -25.11 4.09
CA ASP A 137 13.52 -26.04 3.13
C ASP A 137 12.33 -25.42 2.38
N ALA A 138 11.67 -24.47 3.03
CA ALA A 138 10.55 -23.67 2.56
C ALA A 138 10.86 -22.72 1.39
N GLY A 139 12.07 -22.18 1.36
CA GLY A 139 12.46 -21.10 0.47
C GLY A 139 11.77 -19.74 0.76
N PRO A 140 12.02 -18.72 -0.09
CA PRO A 140 11.57 -17.34 0.14
C PRO A 140 10.06 -17.08 -0.04
N SER A 141 9.29 -18.06 -0.53
CA SER A 141 7.85 -17.90 -0.81
C SER A 141 6.93 -18.16 0.39
N PHE A 142 7.45 -18.00 1.61
CA PHE A 142 6.85 -18.58 2.81
C PHE A 142 5.91 -17.63 3.56
N PHE A 143 4.76 -17.35 2.95
CA PHE A 143 3.69 -16.53 3.55
C PHE A 143 2.75 -17.29 4.50
N GLY A 144 3.09 -18.49 5.01
CA GLY A 144 2.04 -19.37 5.60
C GLY A 144 2.37 -20.32 6.77
N ILE A 145 3.57 -20.31 7.38
CA ILE A 145 3.79 -21.08 8.64
C ILE A 145 3.69 -20.15 9.85
N HIS A 146 2.45 -19.87 10.24
CA HIS A 146 2.13 -19.06 11.39
C HIS A 146 2.67 -19.70 12.69
N GLY A 147 3.45 -18.92 13.43
CA GLY A 147 4.04 -19.31 14.71
C GLY A 147 5.56 -19.57 14.67
N ASP A 148 6.10 -20.07 13.55
CA ASP A 148 7.55 -20.26 13.36
C ASP A 148 8.28 -18.94 13.07
N GLU A 149 7.56 -17.92 12.58
CA GLU A 149 8.06 -16.56 12.39
C GLU A 149 8.66 -15.96 13.67
N TYR A 150 8.17 -16.35 14.86
CA TYR A 150 8.70 -15.89 16.15
C TYR A 150 9.94 -16.67 16.61
N ALA A 151 10.44 -17.61 15.81
CA ALA A 151 11.77 -18.17 15.99
C ALA A 151 12.85 -17.22 15.44
N ASP A 152 12.53 -16.29 14.55
CA ASP A 152 13.48 -15.25 14.12
C ASP A 152 13.72 -14.23 15.25
N PRO A 153 14.98 -14.02 15.69
CA PRO A 153 15.31 -12.99 16.68
C PRO A 153 14.73 -11.62 16.34
N ALA A 154 14.73 -11.22 15.06
CA ALA A 154 14.37 -9.87 14.65
C ALA A 154 12.86 -9.64 14.75
N GLN A 155 12.06 -10.65 14.41
CA GLN A 155 10.62 -10.70 14.66
C GLN A 155 10.27 -10.58 16.14
N ARG A 156 11.05 -11.25 17.01
CA ARG A 156 10.88 -11.17 18.47
C ARG A 156 11.22 -9.79 19.02
N LEU A 157 12.31 -9.19 18.55
CA LEU A 157 12.66 -7.81 18.92
C LEU A 157 11.56 -6.84 18.52
N MET A 158 11.13 -6.89 17.26
CA MET A 158 10.05 -6.05 16.76
C MET A 158 8.78 -6.23 17.58
N THR A 159 8.40 -7.48 17.87
CA THR A 159 7.24 -7.77 18.71
C THR A 159 7.39 -7.15 20.10
N ARG A 160 8.55 -7.27 20.76
CA ARG A 160 8.77 -6.63 22.08
C ARG A 160 8.70 -5.12 22.01
N VAL A 161 9.27 -4.50 20.97
CA VAL A 161 9.18 -3.05 20.72
C VAL A 161 7.71 -2.64 20.55
N LEU A 162 6.95 -3.39 19.75
CA LEU A 162 5.52 -3.19 19.54
C LEU A 162 4.70 -3.32 20.84
N LEU A 163 4.97 -4.36 21.64
CA LEU A 163 4.34 -4.56 22.95
C LEU A 163 4.61 -3.40 23.92
N LYS A 164 5.80 -2.78 23.84
CA LYS A 164 6.18 -1.61 24.64
C LYS A 164 5.57 -0.31 24.13
N LEU A 165 5.52 -0.12 22.81
CA LEU A 165 4.89 1.03 22.18
C LEU A 165 3.39 1.09 22.53
N GLY A 166 2.75 -0.09 22.54
CA GLY A 166 1.38 -0.28 22.99
C GLY A 166 0.33 0.09 21.93
N PRO A 167 -0.94 -0.35 22.12
CA PRO A 167 -1.97 -0.25 21.08
C PRO A 167 -2.43 1.19 20.84
N VAL A 168 -2.34 2.06 21.83
CA VAL A 168 -2.74 3.48 21.73
C VAL A 168 -1.87 4.21 20.70
N LYS A 169 -0.55 4.06 20.76
CA LYS A 169 0.38 4.73 19.86
C LYS A 169 0.25 4.26 18.40
N ILE A 170 -0.13 3.00 18.20
CA ILE A 170 -0.43 2.46 16.86
C ILE A 170 -1.74 3.05 16.35
N ALA A 171 -2.78 3.09 17.18
CA ALA A 171 -4.09 3.62 16.79
C ALA A 171 -4.10 5.15 16.53
N GLU A 172 -3.13 5.87 17.12
CA GLU A 172 -2.87 7.29 16.83
C GLU A 172 -2.38 7.52 15.39
N VAL A 173 -1.81 6.50 14.74
CA VAL A 173 -1.47 6.58 13.30
C VAL A 173 -2.78 6.59 12.50
N GLU A 174 -3.02 7.68 11.78
CA GLU A 174 -4.18 7.81 10.90
C GLU A 174 -4.08 6.85 9.70
N SER A 175 -5.23 6.48 9.14
CA SER A 175 -5.30 5.72 7.89
C SER A 175 -4.48 6.39 6.77
N ASP A 176 -3.80 5.57 5.97
CA ASP A 176 -2.92 5.95 4.86
C ASP A 176 -1.79 6.91 5.26
N LYS A 177 -1.41 6.88 6.55
CA LYS A 177 -0.25 7.61 7.07
C LYS A 177 0.80 6.65 7.56
N ARG A 178 2.05 7.06 7.34
CA ARG A 178 3.22 6.42 7.90
C ARG A 178 3.84 7.31 8.96
N VAL A 179 4.14 6.71 10.11
CA VAL A 179 4.87 7.37 11.19
C VAL A 179 6.12 6.57 11.49
N VAL A 180 7.26 7.23 11.45
CA VAL A 180 8.55 6.63 11.79
C VAL A 180 8.96 7.07 13.19
N PHE A 181 8.96 6.14 14.13
CA PHE A 181 9.45 6.37 15.48
C PHE A 181 10.97 6.12 15.55
N SER A 182 11.69 6.93 16.32
CA SER A 182 13.14 6.85 16.44
C SER A 182 13.60 7.17 17.86
N LEU A 183 14.63 6.46 18.35
CA LEU A 183 15.27 6.81 19.63
C LEU A 183 15.98 8.16 19.57
N ARG A 184 16.42 8.56 18.37
CA ARG A 184 17.07 9.84 18.07
C ARG A 184 16.35 10.50 16.89
N PRO A 185 15.13 11.03 17.10
CA PRO A 185 14.30 11.51 16.01
C PRO A 185 14.90 12.75 15.34
N ASN A 186 14.72 12.83 14.02
CA ASN A 186 14.90 14.07 13.26
C ASN A 186 13.54 14.79 13.07
N LYS A 187 13.46 15.79 12.19
CA LYS A 187 12.23 16.59 11.99
C LYS A 187 11.08 15.81 11.35
N MET A 188 11.38 14.71 10.66
CA MET A 188 10.42 13.84 9.98
C MET A 188 10.03 12.61 10.82
N GLN A 189 10.64 12.43 11.99
CA GLN A 189 10.47 11.25 12.83
C GLN A 189 9.81 11.63 14.16
N SER A 190 8.97 10.73 14.66
CA SER A 190 8.44 10.81 16.01
C SER A 190 9.42 10.20 17.01
N ARG A 191 9.42 10.70 18.25
CA ARG A 191 10.26 10.12 19.30
C ARG A 191 9.71 8.76 19.72
N LEU A 192 10.59 7.76 19.83
CA LEU A 192 10.28 6.47 20.41
C LEU A 192 10.46 6.57 21.94
N ASP A 193 9.40 6.96 22.65
CA ASP A 193 9.39 7.21 24.10
C ASP A 193 9.32 5.93 24.94
N ILE A 194 10.16 4.94 24.61
CA ILE A 194 10.28 3.67 25.33
C ILE A 194 11.75 3.30 25.51
N ASP A 195 12.11 2.79 26.68
CA ASP A 195 13.43 2.16 26.88
C ASP A 195 13.40 0.75 26.29
N ILE A 196 14.22 0.51 25.27
CA ILE A 196 14.34 -0.78 24.56
C ILE A 196 15.71 -1.45 24.76
N SER A 197 16.50 -0.97 25.71
CA SER A 197 17.87 -1.47 25.95
C SER A 197 17.87 -2.97 26.29
N LYS A 198 16.93 -3.40 27.14
CA LYS A 198 16.79 -4.82 27.53
C LYS A 198 16.37 -5.71 26.35
N GLU A 199 15.54 -5.19 25.46
CA GLU A 199 15.05 -5.90 24.27
C GLU A 199 16.17 -6.10 23.26
N ILE A 200 17.04 -5.12 23.08
CA ILE A 200 18.27 -5.24 22.28
C ILE A 200 19.20 -6.32 22.86
N ASP A 201 19.38 -6.36 24.18
CA ASP A 201 20.23 -7.38 24.83
C ASP A 201 19.64 -8.79 24.75
N LEU A 202 18.30 -8.91 24.77
CA LEU A 202 17.63 -10.18 24.48
C LEU A 202 17.85 -10.59 23.02
N TYR A 203 17.63 -9.66 22.08
CA TYR A 203 17.86 -9.89 20.66
C TYR A 203 19.27 -10.39 20.36
N ARG A 204 20.31 -9.77 20.94
CA ARG A 204 21.71 -10.22 20.77
C ARG A 204 21.93 -11.67 21.21
N ARG A 205 21.35 -12.05 22.35
CA ARG A 205 21.43 -13.43 22.86
C ARG A 205 20.69 -14.42 21.97
N GLU A 206 19.51 -14.02 21.50
CA GLU A 206 18.71 -14.83 20.58
C GLU A 206 19.43 -15.00 19.24
N LEU A 207 20.00 -13.94 18.68
CA LEU A 207 20.78 -14.01 17.45
C LEU A 207 22.01 -14.92 17.58
N ALA A 208 22.72 -14.87 18.71
CA ALA A 208 23.84 -15.78 18.97
C ALA A 208 23.38 -17.25 18.99
N ALA A 209 22.26 -17.54 19.66
CA ALA A 209 21.66 -18.87 19.69
C ALA A 209 21.18 -19.32 18.30
N TRP A 210 20.54 -18.42 17.54
CA TRP A 210 20.11 -18.65 16.17
C TRP A 210 21.29 -19.00 15.25
N ASN A 211 22.37 -18.22 15.29
CA ASN A 211 23.56 -18.48 14.49
C ASN A 211 24.26 -19.78 14.90
N SER A 212 24.24 -20.13 16.19
CA SER A 212 24.79 -21.40 16.67
C SER A 212 23.98 -22.63 16.25
N SER A 213 22.71 -22.47 15.83
CA SER A 213 21.86 -23.56 15.37
C SER A 213 22.05 -23.91 13.88
N GLN A 214 22.86 -23.14 13.14
CA GLN A 214 23.27 -23.48 11.78
C GLN A 214 24.13 -24.75 11.80
N SER A 215 23.66 -25.81 11.14
CA SER A 215 24.55 -26.84 10.65
C SER A 215 25.56 -26.18 9.72
N LYS A 216 26.86 -26.42 9.93
CA LYS A 216 27.94 -25.91 9.06
C LYS A 216 27.51 -26.01 7.59
N PRO A 217 27.63 -24.94 6.79
CA PRO A 217 27.28 -24.98 5.37
C PRO A 217 27.96 -26.18 4.71
N LYS A 218 27.20 -27.01 4.01
CA LYS A 218 27.76 -28.04 3.12
C LYS A 218 28.27 -27.30 1.88
N ASP A 219 29.56 -26.99 1.86
CA ASP A 219 30.38 -26.52 0.74
C ASP A 219 29.85 -25.34 -0.12
N ASP A 220 30.63 -24.25 -0.15
CA ASP A 220 30.69 -23.19 -1.17
C ASP A 220 29.42 -22.41 -1.58
N GLN A 221 28.26 -22.63 -0.97
CA GLN A 221 27.19 -21.64 -1.06
C GLN A 221 27.54 -20.46 -0.15
N ASP A 222 27.91 -19.34 -0.77
CA ASP A 222 28.12 -18.01 -0.17
C ASP A 222 26.98 -17.72 0.81
N ALA A 223 27.18 -18.12 2.07
CA ALA A 223 26.27 -17.79 3.13
C ALA A 223 26.35 -16.27 3.26
N THR A 224 25.29 -15.58 2.84
CA THR A 224 25.00 -14.20 3.21
C THR A 224 24.75 -14.17 4.71
N ASN A 225 25.80 -14.41 5.48
CA ASN A 225 25.84 -14.25 6.92
C ASN A 225 25.64 -12.78 7.18
N THR A 226 24.38 -12.41 7.37
CA THR A 226 23.92 -11.14 7.91
C THR A 226 24.42 -11.06 9.35
N THR A 227 25.71 -10.77 9.48
CA THR A 227 26.36 -10.50 10.75
C THR A 227 25.84 -9.14 11.21
N MET A 228 25.08 -9.13 12.30
CA MET A 228 24.62 -7.89 12.93
C MET A 228 25.81 -7.06 13.41
N PRO A 229 25.63 -5.73 13.55
CA PRO A 229 26.70 -4.92 14.07
C PRO A 229 26.77 -5.12 15.58
N ASP A 230 27.98 -5.16 16.14
CA ASP A 230 28.17 -5.29 17.60
C ASP A 230 27.45 -4.17 18.39
N GLN A 231 27.18 -3.03 17.72
CA GLN A 231 26.51 -1.86 18.30
C GLN A 231 25.33 -1.41 17.45
N VAL A 232 24.12 -1.45 18.02
CA VAL A 232 22.94 -0.76 17.49
C VAL A 232 22.95 0.66 18.05
N ALA A 233 23.16 1.67 17.20
CA ALA A 233 23.25 3.06 17.62
C ALA A 233 21.91 3.80 17.54
N ASN A 234 21.04 3.39 16.61
CA ASN A 234 19.68 3.90 16.50
C ASN A 234 18.71 2.81 16.04
N ILE A 235 17.43 3.00 16.37
CA ILE A 235 16.33 2.14 15.95
C ILE A 235 15.29 3.04 15.30
N LEU A 236 14.88 2.69 14.08
CA LEU A 236 13.72 3.28 13.44
C LEU A 236 12.61 2.24 13.41
N PHE A 237 11.41 2.66 13.78
CA PHE A 237 10.24 1.81 13.84
C PHE A 237 9.14 2.49 13.05
N ALA A 238 8.91 2.04 11.82
CA ALA A 238 7.88 2.60 10.95
C ALA A 238 6.56 1.86 11.19
N VAL A 239 5.49 2.63 11.37
CA VAL A 239 4.12 2.12 11.46
C VAL A 239 3.34 2.78 10.33
N TYR A 240 2.77 1.99 9.44
CA TYR A 240 1.91 2.44 8.37
C TYR A 240 0.52 1.86 8.60
N SER A 241 -0.50 2.70 8.81
CA SER A 241 -1.88 2.20 8.89
C SER A 241 -2.45 2.17 7.49
N SER A 242 -2.89 1.02 7.00
CA SER A 242 -3.68 0.95 5.77
C SER A 242 -5.14 0.68 6.10
N ASP A 243 -6.00 0.97 5.14
CA ASP A 243 -7.44 0.74 5.30
C ASP A 243 -7.81 -0.75 5.43
N ASN A 244 -7.01 -1.64 4.86
CA ASN A 244 -7.24 -3.10 4.92
C ASN A 244 -6.40 -3.81 5.99
N ALA A 245 -5.49 -3.13 6.69
CA ALA A 245 -4.67 -3.71 7.75
C ALA A 245 -4.40 -2.70 8.86
N PRO A 246 -4.51 -3.10 10.14
CA PRO A 246 -4.49 -2.16 11.26
C PRO A 246 -3.13 -1.46 11.37
N CYS A 247 -2.06 -2.11 10.88
CA CYS A 247 -0.79 -1.48 10.55
C CYS A 247 0.19 -2.45 9.86
N ASP A 248 0.94 -1.99 8.85
CA ASP A 248 2.27 -2.52 8.52
C ASP A 248 3.31 -1.93 9.47
N ILE A 249 4.26 -2.78 9.92
CA ILE A 249 5.26 -2.40 10.91
C ILE A 249 6.63 -2.84 10.43
N ARG A 250 7.58 -1.90 10.43
CA ARG A 250 8.96 -2.16 10.01
C ARG A 250 9.94 -1.72 11.08
N LEU A 251 10.97 -2.53 11.28
CA LEU A 251 12.05 -2.24 12.23
C LEU A 251 13.38 -2.13 11.49
N TYR A 252 14.01 -0.98 11.62
CA TYR A 252 15.36 -0.71 11.09
C TYR A 252 16.33 -0.59 12.25
N LEU A 253 17.40 -1.40 12.20
CA LEU A 253 18.48 -1.39 13.19
C LEU A 253 19.69 -0.71 12.57
N LEU A 254 19.98 0.52 12.99
CA LEU A 254 21.06 1.31 12.43
C LEU A 254 22.33 1.17 13.31
N PRO A 255 23.42 0.60 12.78
CA PRO A 255 24.72 0.74 13.44
C PRO A 255 25.16 2.19 13.50
N GLY A 256 26.08 2.50 14.42
CA GLY A 256 26.70 3.84 14.51
C GLY A 256 27.32 4.30 13.19
N ASP A 257 27.71 3.35 12.35
CA ASP A 257 28.58 3.56 11.18
C ASP A 257 27.97 2.99 9.86
N LEU A 258 26.63 2.95 9.75
CA LEU A 258 25.80 2.64 8.55
C LEU A 258 25.62 1.18 8.07
N THR A 259 24.38 0.95 7.62
CA THR A 259 23.76 -0.17 6.84
C THR A 259 23.79 -1.57 7.43
N LEU A 260 22.60 -2.10 7.77
CA LEU A 260 22.33 -3.54 7.95
C LEU A 260 20.82 -3.83 7.72
N PRO A 261 20.41 -5.12 7.58
CA PRO A 261 19.29 -5.53 6.74
C PRO A 261 17.93 -4.98 7.16
N HIS A 262 17.14 -4.68 6.14
CA HIS A 262 15.70 -4.47 6.21
C HIS A 262 15.01 -5.75 6.70
N LEU A 263 14.29 -5.67 7.82
CA LEU A 263 13.33 -6.69 8.21
C LEU A 263 11.93 -6.12 8.03
N GLU A 264 11.22 -6.65 7.04
CA GLU A 264 9.81 -6.38 6.81
C GLU A 264 8.97 -7.37 7.59
N VAL A 265 7.98 -6.88 8.32
CA VAL A 265 7.02 -7.75 9.00
C VAL A 265 5.62 -7.22 8.80
N GLN A 266 4.93 -7.80 7.83
CA GLN A 266 3.55 -7.47 7.58
C GLN A 266 2.66 -7.99 8.71
N ALA A 267 1.84 -7.11 9.29
CA ALA A 267 0.82 -7.47 10.27
C ALA A 267 -0.56 -7.11 9.73
N SER A 268 -1.02 -7.81 8.70
CA SER A 268 -2.36 -7.66 8.14
C SER A 268 -3.40 -8.36 9.03
N SER A 269 -4.38 -7.63 9.59
CA SER A 269 -5.50 -8.27 10.31
C SER A 269 -6.54 -8.85 9.37
N PHE A 270 -6.62 -8.38 8.13
CA PHE A 270 -7.65 -8.83 7.19
C PHE A 270 -7.34 -10.23 6.65
N GLU A 271 -6.08 -10.51 6.29
CA GLU A 271 -5.63 -11.87 5.96
C GLU A 271 -5.80 -12.78 7.16
N ALA A 272 -5.40 -12.36 8.36
CA ALA A 272 -5.65 -13.16 9.58
C ALA A 272 -7.14 -13.43 9.86
N VAL A 273 -8.08 -12.60 9.38
CA VAL A 273 -9.53 -12.85 9.47
C VAL A 273 -9.99 -13.81 8.36
N LEU A 274 -9.48 -13.66 7.13
CA LEU A 274 -9.73 -14.59 6.02
C LEU A 274 -9.15 -15.98 6.30
N ASP A 275 -7.98 -16.07 6.93
CA ASP A 275 -7.30 -17.31 7.31
C ASP A 275 -7.97 -18.02 8.49
N GLN A 276 -8.77 -17.28 9.27
CA GLN A 276 -9.67 -17.84 10.28
C GLN A 276 -11.00 -18.34 9.68
N LEU A 277 -11.21 -18.19 8.37
CA LEU A 277 -12.35 -18.79 7.67
C LEU A 277 -12.00 -20.24 7.35
N THR A 278 -12.73 -21.15 7.99
CA THR A 278 -12.65 -22.58 7.70
C THR A 278 -13.54 -22.93 6.51
N GLU A 279 -13.28 -24.05 5.82
CA GLU A 279 -14.21 -24.57 4.81
C GLU A 279 -15.65 -24.72 5.34
N GLU A 280 -15.82 -25.01 6.64
CA GLU A 280 -17.13 -25.06 7.31
C GLU A 280 -17.84 -23.69 7.37
N ASP A 281 -17.10 -22.59 7.39
CA ASP A 281 -17.68 -21.24 7.34
C ASP A 281 -18.23 -20.91 5.94
N PHE A 282 -17.64 -21.51 4.90
CA PHE A 282 -18.10 -21.43 3.51
C PHE A 282 -19.14 -22.51 3.17
N ALA A 283 -19.26 -23.56 3.97
CA ALA A 283 -20.23 -24.63 3.78
C ALA A 283 -21.65 -24.19 4.21
N PRO A 284 -22.65 -24.16 3.31
CA PRO A 284 -24.01 -23.81 3.68
C PRO A 284 -24.61 -24.86 4.64
N LYS A 285 -24.94 -24.46 5.88
CA LYS A 285 -25.76 -25.30 6.78
C LYS A 285 -27.21 -25.47 6.27
N THR A 286 -27.67 -24.56 5.42
CA THR A 286 -28.91 -24.66 4.64
C THR A 286 -28.72 -23.94 3.31
N PRO A 287 -29.13 -24.51 2.16
CA PRO A 287 -28.92 -23.96 0.84
C PRO A 287 -29.97 -22.87 0.55
N LYS A 288 -29.87 -21.72 1.21
CA LYS A 288 -30.43 -20.49 0.64
C LYS A 288 -29.32 -19.89 -0.22
N THR A 289 -29.20 -20.40 -1.44
CA THR A 289 -28.24 -19.87 -2.41
C THR A 289 -28.56 -18.42 -2.70
N PHE A 290 -27.59 -17.55 -2.48
CA PHE A 290 -27.61 -16.17 -2.91
C PHE A 290 -27.67 -16.13 -4.44
N ALA A 291 -28.79 -15.69 -4.99
CA ALA A 291 -28.91 -15.45 -6.43
C ALA A 291 -28.61 -13.97 -6.70
N LEU A 292 -27.47 -13.69 -7.31
CA LEU A 292 -27.18 -12.37 -7.89
C LEU A 292 -28.32 -11.96 -8.83
N SER A 293 -28.72 -10.69 -8.78
CA SER A 293 -29.66 -10.15 -9.77
C SER A 293 -29.11 -10.34 -11.19
N GLU A 294 -29.98 -10.33 -12.19
CA GLU A 294 -29.52 -10.38 -13.58
C GLU A 294 -28.57 -9.22 -13.90
N GLU A 295 -28.80 -8.02 -13.34
CA GLU A 295 -27.88 -6.89 -13.49
C GLU A 295 -26.53 -7.13 -12.87
N ALA A 296 -26.49 -7.69 -11.67
CA ALA A 296 -25.23 -7.96 -10.99
C ALA A 296 -24.42 -9.04 -11.72
N ARG A 297 -25.09 -10.04 -12.31
CA ARG A 297 -24.46 -11.03 -13.20
C ARG A 297 -23.95 -10.40 -14.49
N ASP A 298 -24.73 -9.55 -15.13
CA ASP A 298 -24.31 -8.83 -16.35
C ASP A 298 -23.11 -7.91 -16.06
N TYR A 299 -23.10 -7.22 -14.92
CA TYR A 299 -21.99 -6.36 -14.50
C TYR A 299 -20.73 -7.16 -14.16
N SER A 300 -20.87 -8.26 -13.42
CA SER A 300 -19.75 -9.16 -13.13
C SER A 300 -19.14 -9.74 -14.43
N ARG A 301 -19.98 -10.13 -15.40
CA ARG A 301 -19.51 -10.58 -16.72
C ARG A 301 -18.84 -9.47 -17.50
N PHE A 302 -19.32 -8.23 -17.40
CA PHE A 302 -18.69 -7.08 -18.05
C PHE A 302 -17.27 -6.87 -17.51
N LEU A 303 -17.07 -6.86 -16.19
CA LEU A 303 -15.75 -6.73 -15.58
C LEU A 303 -14.84 -7.92 -15.94
N GLN A 304 -15.36 -9.15 -15.90
CA GLN A 304 -14.62 -10.36 -16.30
C GLN A 304 -14.35 -10.45 -17.81
N GLY A 305 -15.22 -9.86 -18.65
CA GLY A 305 -15.13 -9.89 -20.11
C GLY A 305 -13.94 -9.11 -20.64
N GLY A 306 -13.45 -8.12 -19.89
CA GLY A 306 -12.14 -7.56 -20.15
C GLY A 306 -11.06 -8.65 -20.07
N TRP A 307 -11.14 -9.56 -19.09
CA TRP A 307 -10.09 -10.54 -18.79
C TRP A 307 -10.13 -11.77 -19.69
N ASN A 308 -11.31 -12.11 -20.25
CA ASN A 308 -11.51 -13.31 -21.05
C ASN A 308 -12.32 -13.01 -22.32
N ALA A 309 -11.72 -13.26 -23.49
CA ALA A 309 -12.39 -13.23 -24.80
C ALA A 309 -13.55 -14.24 -24.97
N LEU A 310 -13.85 -15.01 -23.92
CA LEU A 310 -14.87 -16.07 -23.88
C LEU A 310 -16.10 -15.72 -23.03
N ALA A 311 -16.17 -14.51 -22.45
CA ALA A 311 -17.35 -14.12 -21.67
C ALA A 311 -18.60 -13.96 -22.58
N PRO A 312 -19.79 -14.44 -22.17
CA PRO A 312 -21.03 -14.22 -22.91
C PRO A 312 -21.28 -12.72 -23.11
N SER A 313 -21.77 -12.32 -24.29
CA SER A 313 -21.99 -10.91 -24.61
C SER A 313 -23.01 -10.27 -23.67
N VAL A 314 -22.59 -9.20 -22.98
CA VAL A 314 -23.48 -8.33 -22.21
C VAL A 314 -24.32 -7.52 -23.20
N ARG A 315 -25.63 -7.38 -22.93
CA ARG A 315 -26.53 -6.59 -23.78
C ARG A 315 -26.02 -5.14 -23.91
N LYS A 316 -26.05 -4.58 -25.11
CA LYS A 316 -25.58 -3.20 -25.38
C LYS A 316 -26.22 -2.16 -24.47
N THR A 317 -27.52 -2.29 -24.20
CA THR A 317 -28.24 -1.39 -23.28
C THR A 317 -27.66 -1.40 -21.86
N ARG A 318 -27.18 -2.56 -21.38
CA ARG A 318 -26.52 -2.67 -20.07
C ARG A 318 -25.13 -2.03 -20.07
N ILE A 319 -24.39 -2.16 -21.16
CA ILE A 319 -23.08 -1.49 -21.33
C ILE A 319 -23.27 0.03 -21.27
N ASP A 320 -24.30 0.57 -21.92
CA ASP A 320 -24.62 2.00 -21.87
C ASP A 320 -25.00 2.47 -20.46
N GLU A 321 -25.67 1.63 -19.65
CA GLU A 321 -25.93 1.90 -18.24
C GLU A 321 -24.63 1.91 -17.41
N PHE A 322 -23.74 0.93 -17.61
CA PHE A 322 -22.45 0.83 -16.91
C PHE A 322 -21.54 2.02 -17.19
N ALA A 323 -21.67 2.60 -18.39
CA ALA A 323 -20.89 3.77 -18.79
C ALA A 323 -21.30 5.06 -18.09
N ASN A 324 -22.36 5.05 -17.25
CA ASN A 324 -22.85 6.22 -16.55
C ASN A 324 -22.84 6.03 -15.02
N PRO A 325 -21.65 6.00 -14.40
CA PRO A 325 -21.49 5.81 -12.96
C PRO A 325 -22.12 6.93 -12.13
N VAL A 326 -22.37 8.10 -12.74
CA VAL A 326 -23.09 9.21 -12.11
C VAL A 326 -24.55 8.84 -11.89
N THR A 327 -25.22 8.25 -12.90
CA THR A 327 -26.64 7.87 -12.75
C THR A 327 -26.83 6.54 -12.05
N ARG A 328 -25.90 5.60 -12.25
CA ARG A 328 -25.98 4.26 -11.71
C ARG A 328 -24.59 3.82 -11.25
N ASP A 329 -24.38 3.86 -9.94
CA ASP A 329 -23.09 3.59 -9.34
C ASP A 329 -22.64 2.14 -9.61
N PRO A 330 -21.33 1.88 -9.81
CA PRO A 330 -20.77 0.52 -9.82
C PRO A 330 -21.18 -0.36 -8.63
N LEU A 331 -21.35 0.23 -7.44
CA LEU A 331 -21.79 -0.48 -6.24
C LEU A 331 -23.31 -0.82 -6.28
N SER A 332 -24.05 -0.31 -7.26
CA SER A 332 -25.50 -0.59 -7.42
C SER A 332 -25.79 -2.02 -7.88
N TYR A 333 -24.74 -2.76 -8.25
CA TYR A 333 -24.82 -4.11 -8.79
C TYR A 333 -24.53 -5.18 -7.72
N GLY A 334 -23.31 -5.70 -7.67
CA GLY A 334 -22.91 -6.77 -6.75
C GLY A 334 -23.10 -6.40 -5.28
N PHE A 335 -22.54 -5.26 -4.87
CA PHE A 335 -22.63 -4.77 -3.49
C PHE A 335 -24.09 -4.56 -3.03
N THR A 336 -24.87 -3.79 -3.78
CA THR A 336 -26.30 -3.59 -3.44
C THR A 336 -27.07 -4.90 -3.36
N SER A 337 -26.82 -5.84 -4.29
CA SER A 337 -27.46 -7.16 -4.25
C SER A 337 -27.10 -7.95 -2.99
N ALA A 338 -25.84 -7.88 -2.54
CA ALA A 338 -25.41 -8.46 -1.26
C ALA A 338 -26.18 -7.86 -0.09
N ILE A 339 -26.10 -6.54 0.06
CA ILE A 339 -26.72 -5.83 1.18
C ILE A 339 -28.23 -6.10 1.28
N ILE A 340 -28.94 -6.08 0.14
CA ILE A 340 -30.39 -6.34 0.11
C ILE A 340 -30.72 -7.77 0.50
N ASN A 341 -29.95 -8.74 0.02
CA ASN A 341 -30.21 -10.13 0.37
C ASN A 341 -29.89 -10.39 1.84
N ASP A 342 -28.86 -9.76 2.39
CA ASP A 342 -28.58 -9.82 3.84
C ASP A 342 -29.74 -9.23 4.64
N ALA A 343 -30.28 -8.08 4.23
CA ALA A 343 -31.46 -7.46 4.84
C ALA A 343 -32.64 -8.44 4.92
N ARG A 344 -32.91 -9.12 3.81
CA ARG A 344 -34.02 -10.08 3.68
C ARG A 344 -33.79 -11.37 4.46
N ILE A 345 -32.55 -11.87 4.48
CA ILE A 345 -32.20 -13.09 5.23
C ILE A 345 -32.29 -12.83 6.73
N LEU A 346 -31.87 -11.65 7.18
CA LEU A 346 -31.87 -11.25 8.57
C LEU A 346 -33.22 -10.70 9.04
N ASP A 347 -34.16 -10.46 8.12
CA ASP A 347 -35.45 -9.81 8.39
C ASP A 347 -35.27 -8.45 9.09
N LYS A 348 -34.31 -7.67 8.59
CA LYS A 348 -33.91 -6.37 9.15
C LYS A 348 -33.81 -5.31 8.05
N ASN A 349 -33.99 -4.05 8.47
CA ASN A 349 -33.69 -2.90 7.63
C ASN A 349 -32.18 -2.68 7.62
N ILE A 350 -31.62 -2.35 6.46
CA ILE A 350 -30.19 -2.06 6.32
C ILE A 350 -30.00 -0.69 5.71
N ILE A 351 -29.04 0.04 6.28
CA ILE A 351 -28.43 1.20 5.66
C ILE A 351 -26.91 1.00 5.63
N ALA A 352 -26.29 1.24 4.50
CA ALA A 352 -24.87 1.01 4.31
C ALA A 352 -24.19 2.19 3.60
N LEU A 353 -22.97 2.50 4.04
CA LEU A 353 -22.04 3.35 3.31
C LEU A 353 -21.18 2.45 2.40
N GLY A 354 -21.03 2.83 1.14
CA GLY A 354 -20.27 2.12 0.12
C GLY A 354 -18.94 2.81 -0.18
N GLY A 355 -17.89 2.01 -0.31
CA GLY A 355 -16.56 2.42 -0.77
C GLY A 355 -16.14 1.63 -2.01
N ASP A 356 -15.23 2.17 -2.82
CA ASP A 356 -14.86 1.58 -4.10
C ASP A 356 -14.08 0.27 -3.96
N ASN A 357 -13.42 0.06 -2.82
CA ASN A 357 -12.83 -1.23 -2.45
C ASN A 357 -13.85 -2.38 -2.45
N TRP A 358 -15.12 -2.11 -2.16
CA TRP A 358 -16.19 -3.11 -2.16
C TRP A 358 -16.58 -3.61 -3.55
N ILE A 359 -16.26 -2.87 -4.61
CA ILE A 359 -16.56 -3.32 -5.98
C ILE A 359 -15.79 -4.63 -6.24
N ARG A 360 -14.52 -4.74 -5.85
CA ARG A 360 -13.72 -5.98 -6.00
C ARG A 360 -14.21 -7.09 -5.11
N THR A 361 -14.38 -6.77 -3.82
CA THR A 361 -14.76 -7.73 -2.80
C THR A 361 -16.08 -8.37 -3.21
N THR A 362 -17.05 -7.59 -3.66
CA THR A 362 -18.35 -8.13 -4.04
C THR A 362 -18.34 -8.87 -5.38
N THR A 363 -17.50 -8.50 -6.33
CA THR A 363 -17.42 -9.19 -7.63
C THR A 363 -16.65 -10.52 -7.57
N SER A 364 -15.59 -10.58 -6.77
CA SER A 364 -14.80 -11.80 -6.57
C SER A 364 -15.45 -12.75 -5.55
N ILE A 365 -15.92 -12.21 -4.43
CA ILE A 365 -16.41 -13.02 -3.31
C ILE A 365 -17.87 -13.47 -3.53
N LEU A 366 -18.77 -12.63 -4.06
CA LEU A 366 -20.18 -13.03 -4.24
C LEU A 366 -20.43 -13.99 -5.41
N ALA A 367 -19.46 -14.12 -6.33
CA ALA A 367 -19.52 -15.17 -7.34
C ALA A 367 -19.44 -16.56 -6.69
N ASP A 368 -18.73 -16.67 -5.56
CA ASP A 368 -18.41 -17.94 -4.90
C ASP A 368 -19.06 -18.12 -3.52
N LEU A 369 -19.49 -17.06 -2.84
CA LEU A 369 -20.12 -17.17 -1.52
C LEU A 369 -21.51 -17.76 -1.59
N LYS A 370 -21.62 -18.96 -0.99
CA LYS A 370 -22.87 -19.68 -0.80
C LYS A 370 -23.56 -19.37 0.54
N THR A 371 -22.95 -18.56 1.44
CA THR A 371 -23.42 -18.43 2.84
C THR A 371 -23.44 -16.99 3.42
N PRO A 372 -24.47 -16.64 4.21
CA PRO A 372 -24.54 -15.40 5.00
C PRO A 372 -23.46 -15.26 6.09
N LYS A 373 -22.85 -16.36 6.54
CA LYS A 373 -21.82 -16.35 7.58
C LYS A 373 -20.50 -15.72 7.14
N ALA A 374 -20.14 -15.87 5.87
CA ALA A 374 -18.95 -15.22 5.33
C ALA A 374 -19.17 -13.71 5.25
N ALA A 375 -20.36 -13.26 4.84
CA ALA A 375 -20.76 -11.86 4.94
C ALA A 375 -20.71 -11.38 6.40
N GLU A 376 -21.26 -12.13 7.37
CA GLU A 376 -21.15 -11.78 8.80
C GLU A 376 -19.71 -11.73 9.31
N LYS A 377 -18.77 -12.56 8.82
CA LYS A 377 -17.36 -12.47 9.22
C LYS A 377 -16.60 -11.34 8.52
N ILE A 378 -16.93 -11.04 7.25
CA ILE A 378 -16.35 -9.93 6.48
C ILE A 378 -16.87 -8.58 7.01
N PHE A 379 -18.17 -8.50 7.28
CA PHE A 379 -18.87 -7.27 7.67
C PHE A 379 -19.11 -7.15 9.18
N GLY A 380 -19.04 -8.23 9.96
CA GLY A 380 -19.47 -8.23 11.37
C GLY A 380 -18.64 -7.34 12.28
N LYS A 381 -17.40 -7.02 11.91
CA LYS A 381 -16.61 -5.99 12.60
C LYS A 381 -17.06 -4.55 12.28
N LEU A 382 -17.89 -4.38 11.25
CA LEU A 382 -18.37 -3.11 10.67
C LEU A 382 -19.89 -2.95 10.79
N ILE A 383 -20.58 -3.93 11.39
CA ILE A 383 -22.02 -3.94 11.58
C ILE A 383 -22.34 -3.39 12.97
N GLU A 384 -23.13 -2.32 13.00
CA GLU A 384 -23.83 -1.87 14.20
C GLU A 384 -25.31 -2.28 14.09
N GLU A 385 -25.78 -3.11 15.01
CA GLU A 385 -27.20 -3.49 15.09
C GLU A 385 -27.93 -2.64 16.13
N GLU A 386 -29.07 -2.05 15.75
CA GLU A 386 -29.94 -1.29 16.65
C GLU A 386 -31.40 -1.59 16.36
N GLY A 387 -31.99 -2.48 17.16
CA GLY A 387 -33.37 -2.94 16.96
C GLY A 387 -33.54 -3.64 15.62
N LYS A 388 -34.38 -3.07 14.73
CA LYS A 388 -34.63 -3.58 13.37
C LYS A 388 -33.61 -3.10 12.34
N TRP A 389 -32.68 -2.23 12.72
CA TRP A 389 -31.72 -1.65 11.79
C TRP A 389 -30.34 -2.32 11.92
N ILE A 390 -29.72 -2.55 10.77
CA ILE A 390 -28.30 -2.82 10.61
C ILE A 390 -27.71 -1.59 9.93
N ARG A 391 -26.65 -1.04 10.53
CA ARG A 391 -25.82 -0.02 9.92
C ARG A 391 -24.49 -0.65 9.53
N LEU A 392 -24.15 -0.56 8.25
CA LEU A 392 -22.85 -1.00 7.74
C LEU A 392 -22.01 0.24 7.43
N ASP A 393 -21.01 0.49 8.25
CA ASP A 393 -20.09 1.61 8.07
C ASP A 393 -18.67 1.10 7.84
N PRO A 394 -18.27 0.84 6.59
CA PRO A 394 -16.90 0.45 6.30
C PRO A 394 -15.93 1.62 6.39
N SER A 395 -16.39 2.88 6.52
CA SER A 395 -15.47 4.03 6.63
C SER A 395 -14.65 4.04 7.91
N VAL A 396 -15.03 3.23 8.91
CA VAL A 396 -14.17 2.96 10.08
C VAL A 396 -12.86 2.26 9.70
N LEU A 397 -12.81 1.65 8.51
CA LEU A 397 -11.63 1.09 7.87
C LEU A 397 -11.13 1.98 6.72
N GLY A 398 -11.60 3.23 6.61
CA GLY A 398 -11.23 4.15 5.55
C GLY A 398 -12.33 4.36 4.50
N ASP A 399 -12.48 5.62 4.09
CA ASP A 399 -13.49 6.05 3.13
C ASP A 399 -12.85 6.34 1.79
N ILE A 400 -12.83 5.32 0.94
CA ILE A 400 -12.23 5.40 -0.38
C ILE A 400 -13.33 5.46 -1.43
N THR A 401 -13.67 6.68 -1.87
CA THR A 401 -14.59 6.90 -2.99
C THR A 401 -13.99 7.86 -4.01
N MET A 402 -13.96 7.43 -5.27
CA MET A 402 -13.60 8.24 -6.42
C MET A 402 -14.79 9.07 -6.92
N SER A 403 -14.49 10.25 -7.45
CA SER A 403 -15.49 11.09 -8.12
C SER A 403 -16.12 10.36 -9.31
N ARG A 404 -17.43 10.12 -9.25
CA ARG A 404 -18.18 9.48 -10.36
C ARG A 404 -18.20 10.31 -11.62
N TYR A 405 -18.18 11.64 -11.49
CA TYR A 405 -18.03 12.55 -12.63
C TYR A 405 -16.67 12.40 -13.29
N GLY A 406 -15.60 12.29 -12.49
CA GLY A 406 -14.24 12.03 -12.98
C GLY A 406 -14.17 10.69 -13.71
N ILE A 407 -14.66 9.61 -13.10
CA ILE A 407 -14.71 8.28 -13.74
C ILE A 407 -15.50 8.33 -15.04
N LYS A 408 -16.69 8.98 -15.05
CA LYS A 408 -17.50 9.11 -16.26
C LYS A 408 -16.73 9.83 -17.38
N SER A 409 -16.01 10.90 -17.07
CA SER A 409 -15.21 11.63 -18.07
C SER A 409 -14.18 10.72 -18.74
N VAL A 410 -13.52 9.85 -17.98
CA VAL A 410 -12.55 8.89 -18.53
C VAL A 410 -13.27 7.82 -19.35
N ILE A 411 -14.38 7.27 -18.88
CA ILE A 411 -15.19 6.30 -19.64
C ILE A 411 -15.63 6.90 -20.98
N ASP A 412 -16.14 8.14 -20.99
CA ASP A 412 -16.58 8.82 -22.21
C ASP A 412 -15.41 8.97 -23.20
N HIS A 413 -14.21 9.32 -22.71
CA HIS A 413 -13.01 9.40 -23.53
C HIS A 413 -12.64 8.05 -24.13
N VAL A 414 -12.52 7.01 -23.30
CA VAL A 414 -12.16 5.64 -23.71
C VAL A 414 -13.17 5.07 -24.69
N ARG A 415 -14.47 5.36 -24.53
CA ARG A 415 -15.50 4.94 -25.50
C ARG A 415 -15.37 5.66 -26.84
N ALA A 416 -14.95 6.93 -26.83
CA ALA A 416 -14.77 7.71 -28.04
C ALA A 416 -13.53 7.27 -28.84
N THR A 417 -12.44 6.96 -28.15
CA THR A 417 -11.17 6.51 -28.75
C THR A 417 -11.14 5.00 -29.00
N ARG A 418 -12.00 4.24 -28.30
CA ARG A 418 -11.99 2.77 -28.20
C ARG A 418 -10.70 2.18 -27.64
N ALA A 419 -9.86 3.01 -27.02
CA ALA A 419 -8.59 2.61 -26.45
C ALA A 419 -8.38 3.35 -25.13
N MET A 420 -7.90 2.62 -24.12
CA MET A 420 -7.47 3.24 -22.87
C MET A 420 -6.01 3.66 -23.03
N SER A 421 -5.72 4.95 -22.89
CA SER A 421 -4.34 5.46 -22.94
C SER A 421 -3.67 5.43 -21.56
N LEU A 422 -2.34 5.64 -21.52
CA LEU A 422 -1.63 5.86 -20.26
C LEU A 422 -2.15 7.09 -19.51
N PHE A 423 -2.50 8.16 -20.23
CA PHE A 423 -3.02 9.39 -19.63
C PHE A 423 -4.43 9.21 -19.05
N ASP A 424 -5.25 8.31 -19.62
CA ASP A 424 -6.52 7.93 -19.03
C ASP A 424 -6.32 7.23 -17.68
N LYS A 425 -5.38 6.26 -17.63
CA LYS A 425 -4.98 5.60 -16.38
C LYS A 425 -4.41 6.58 -15.37
N ALA A 426 -3.57 7.51 -15.82
CA ALA A 426 -2.99 8.56 -14.98
C ALA A 426 -4.09 9.47 -14.39
N THR A 427 -5.08 9.84 -15.22
CA THR A 427 -6.24 10.62 -14.79
C THR A 427 -7.06 9.87 -13.74
N LEU A 428 -7.31 8.56 -13.92
CA LEU A 428 -7.97 7.74 -12.92
C LEU A 428 -7.17 7.68 -11.61
N ALA A 429 -5.86 7.47 -11.70
CA ALA A 429 -4.98 7.43 -10.54
C ALA A 429 -4.94 8.75 -9.76
N ALA A 430 -5.04 9.89 -10.45
CA ALA A 430 -5.16 11.20 -9.83
C ALA A 430 -6.51 11.39 -9.11
N LEU A 431 -7.59 10.80 -9.62
CA LEU A 431 -8.92 10.84 -9.01
C LEU A 431 -9.08 9.92 -7.79
N ALA A 432 -8.27 8.88 -7.67
CA ALA A 432 -8.32 7.92 -6.58
C ALA A 432 -7.90 8.56 -5.25
N PRO A 433 -8.46 8.18 -4.09
CA PRO A 433 -7.82 8.46 -2.80
C PRO A 433 -6.43 7.81 -2.71
N ARG A 434 -5.57 8.26 -1.78
CA ARG A 434 -4.24 7.66 -1.61
C ARG A 434 -4.35 6.22 -1.09
N GLY A 435 -3.33 5.40 -1.31
CA GLY A 435 -3.32 4.00 -0.85
C GLY A 435 -4.27 3.06 -1.60
N MET A 436 -5.16 3.59 -2.45
CA MET A 436 -6.08 2.78 -3.24
C MET A 436 -5.37 2.19 -4.47
N ALA A 437 -5.40 0.87 -4.59
CA ALA A 437 -5.08 0.22 -5.85
C ALA A 437 -6.21 0.48 -6.87
N ASN A 438 -5.93 1.21 -7.95
CA ASN A 438 -6.90 1.56 -9.00
C ASN A 438 -7.55 0.37 -9.71
N SER A 439 -7.02 -0.85 -9.48
CA SER A 439 -7.35 -2.09 -10.18
C SER A 439 -8.82 -2.28 -10.56
N VAL A 440 -9.76 -1.90 -9.69
CA VAL A 440 -11.20 -2.17 -9.93
C VAL A 440 -11.87 -1.12 -10.80
N ILE A 441 -11.55 0.15 -10.59
CA ILE A 441 -12.05 1.23 -11.45
C ILE A 441 -11.33 1.15 -12.81
N ASP A 442 -10.06 0.74 -12.81
CA ASP A 442 -9.36 0.38 -14.02
C ASP A 442 -10.05 -0.78 -14.75
N ASP A 443 -10.48 -1.84 -14.06
CA ASP A 443 -11.24 -2.94 -14.68
C ASP A 443 -12.55 -2.45 -15.31
N LEU A 444 -13.27 -1.56 -14.62
CA LEU A 444 -14.49 -0.94 -15.13
C LEU A 444 -14.22 -0.14 -16.42
N VAL A 445 -13.18 0.69 -16.43
CA VAL A 445 -12.86 1.53 -17.59
C VAL A 445 -12.31 0.68 -18.74
N ASN A 446 -11.45 -0.30 -18.45
CA ASN A 446 -10.92 -1.25 -19.43
C ASN A 446 -12.03 -2.05 -20.12
N GLY A 447 -13.15 -2.33 -19.44
CA GLY A 447 -14.30 -3.00 -20.05
C GLY A 447 -14.93 -2.23 -21.22
N PHE A 448 -14.61 -0.94 -21.39
CA PHE A 448 -15.08 -0.12 -22.51
C PHE A 448 -14.07 0.07 -23.64
N ALA A 449 -12.84 -0.42 -23.48
CA ALA A 449 -11.80 -0.33 -24.49
C ALA A 449 -11.76 -1.60 -25.36
N ASP A 450 -11.54 -1.45 -26.66
CA ASP A 450 -11.23 -2.58 -27.56
C ASP A 450 -9.80 -3.08 -27.29
N GLU A 451 -8.89 -2.14 -26.99
CA GLU A 451 -7.50 -2.40 -26.61
C GLU A 451 -7.24 -2.01 -25.16
N ARG A 452 -6.77 -2.97 -24.37
CA ARG A 452 -6.34 -2.73 -22.99
C ARG A 452 -5.05 -1.93 -23.00
N ALA A 453 -4.99 -0.88 -22.18
CA ALA A 453 -3.69 -0.27 -21.90
C ALA A 453 -2.81 -1.31 -21.17
N PRO A 454 -1.50 -1.35 -21.46
CA PRO A 454 -0.55 -2.17 -20.73
C PRO A 454 -0.70 -1.97 -19.23
N ASP A 455 -0.42 -3.00 -18.43
CA ASP A 455 -0.32 -2.84 -16.99
C ASP A 455 0.80 -1.82 -16.70
N PRO A 456 0.48 -0.64 -16.13
CA PRO A 456 1.44 0.43 -15.96
C PRO A 456 2.42 0.16 -14.81
N GLY A 457 2.24 -0.92 -14.05
CA GLY A 457 3.17 -1.37 -13.01
C GLY A 457 3.02 -0.65 -11.67
N ASP A 458 2.92 0.70 -11.67
CA ASP A 458 2.90 1.51 -10.43
C ASP A 458 1.86 2.65 -10.44
N ASN A 459 0.92 2.59 -9.49
CA ASN A 459 -0.15 3.59 -9.32
C ASN A 459 0.37 4.97 -8.88
N ASP A 460 1.47 5.05 -8.15
CA ASP A 460 2.01 6.33 -7.70
C ASP A 460 2.66 7.11 -8.83
N ALA A 461 3.26 6.41 -9.81
CA ALA A 461 3.74 7.06 -11.00
C ALA A 461 2.61 7.50 -11.93
N LEU A 462 1.58 6.67 -12.12
CA LEU A 462 0.37 7.09 -12.83
C LEU A 462 -0.26 8.33 -12.19
N ARG A 463 -0.36 8.34 -10.86
CA ARG A 463 -0.91 9.47 -10.12
C ARG A 463 -0.04 10.71 -10.27
N THR A 464 1.28 10.56 -10.19
CA THR A 464 2.24 11.64 -10.47
C THR A 464 1.99 12.23 -11.86
N LEU A 465 1.85 11.37 -12.87
CA LEU A 465 1.57 11.77 -14.24
C LEU A 465 0.22 12.49 -14.37
N GLY A 466 -0.83 12.01 -13.71
CA GLY A 466 -2.17 12.58 -13.77
C GLY A 466 -2.33 13.90 -13.01
N LEU A 467 -1.46 14.17 -12.04
CA LEU A 467 -1.45 15.41 -11.25
C LEU A 467 -0.62 16.53 -11.90
N LEU A 468 0.18 16.22 -12.92
CA LEU A 468 0.96 17.21 -13.65
C LEU A 468 0.03 18.07 -14.52
N GLN A 469 0.11 19.39 -14.31
CA GLN A 469 -0.49 20.33 -15.25
C GLN A 469 0.28 20.31 -16.58
N PRO A 470 -0.33 20.68 -17.72
CA PRO A 470 0.35 20.65 -19.02
C PRO A 470 1.70 21.39 -19.05
N SER A 471 1.82 22.52 -18.34
CA SER A 471 3.07 23.27 -18.22
C SER A 471 4.11 22.59 -17.34
N GLU A 472 3.69 21.88 -16.29
CA GLU A 472 4.57 21.11 -15.42
C GLU A 472 5.05 19.84 -16.12
N PHE A 473 4.18 19.15 -16.87
CA PHE A 473 4.53 18.01 -17.69
C PHE A 473 5.63 18.35 -18.70
N ASN A 474 5.45 19.44 -19.46
CA ASN A 474 6.44 19.88 -20.46
C ASN A 474 7.79 20.24 -19.83
N GLN A 475 7.80 20.79 -18.61
CA GLN A 475 9.04 21.08 -17.88
C GLN A 475 9.67 19.82 -17.30
N ALA A 476 8.87 18.91 -16.73
CA ALA A 476 9.36 17.65 -16.20
C ALA A 476 9.94 16.76 -17.31
N ALA A 477 9.34 16.78 -18.51
CA ALA A 477 9.83 16.08 -19.69
C ALA A 477 11.03 16.75 -20.37
N SER A 478 11.43 17.96 -19.94
CA SER A 478 12.63 18.61 -20.47
C SER A 478 13.88 18.10 -19.76
N PRO A 479 15.08 18.19 -20.38
CA PRO A 479 16.33 17.78 -19.73
C PRO A 479 16.59 18.49 -18.39
N GLN A 480 16.08 19.71 -18.24
CA GLN A 480 16.23 20.48 -17.00
C GLN A 480 15.35 19.95 -15.86
N GLY A 481 14.24 19.26 -16.18
CA GLY A 481 13.22 18.88 -15.21
C GLY A 481 12.49 20.08 -14.60
N ILE A 482 11.61 19.79 -13.64
CA ILE A 482 10.93 20.80 -12.85
C ILE A 482 11.35 20.70 -11.38
N ARG A 483 11.68 21.85 -10.78
CA ARG A 483 12.04 21.89 -9.35
C ARG A 483 10.83 21.56 -8.49
N PHE A 484 11.06 20.75 -7.46
CA PHE A 484 10.07 20.34 -6.48
C PHE A 484 9.36 21.56 -5.88
N GLY A 485 10.10 22.62 -5.56
CA GLY A 485 9.55 23.88 -5.05
C GLY A 485 8.60 24.61 -6.01
N MET A 486 8.63 24.31 -7.30
CA MET A 486 7.76 24.92 -8.34
C MET A 486 6.50 24.11 -8.61
N LEU A 487 6.42 22.86 -8.15
CA LEU A 487 5.25 22.00 -8.33
C LEU A 487 4.02 22.53 -7.60
N ASN A 488 2.84 22.23 -8.13
CA ASN A 488 1.58 22.49 -7.47
C ASN A 488 1.47 21.76 -6.12
N ALA A 489 0.62 22.27 -5.22
CA ALA A 489 0.56 21.77 -3.84
C ALA A 489 0.12 20.30 -3.74
N GLU A 490 -0.80 19.87 -4.61
CA GLU A 490 -1.32 18.50 -4.62
C GLU A 490 -0.24 17.50 -5.04
N LEU A 491 0.46 17.78 -6.14
CA LEU A 491 1.58 16.98 -6.63
C LEU A 491 2.75 16.93 -5.63
N LYS A 492 3.09 18.06 -4.98
CA LYS A 492 4.09 18.07 -3.90
C LYS A 492 3.72 17.12 -2.77
N GLN A 493 2.48 17.21 -2.30
CA GLN A 493 2.02 16.35 -1.22
C GLN A 493 1.98 14.88 -1.64
N HIS A 494 1.69 14.59 -2.92
CA HIS A 494 1.72 13.23 -3.47
C HIS A 494 3.15 12.68 -3.48
N LEU A 495 4.11 13.40 -4.06
CA LEU A 495 5.52 12.98 -4.10
C LEU A 495 6.13 12.84 -2.70
N ILE A 496 5.76 13.71 -1.75
CA ILE A 496 6.14 13.55 -0.34
C ILE A 496 5.60 12.21 0.20
N SER A 497 4.33 11.88 -0.06
CA SER A 497 3.81 10.57 0.37
C SER A 497 4.44 9.40 -0.38
N CYS A 498 4.81 9.53 -1.65
CA CYS A 498 5.58 8.48 -2.32
C CYS A 498 6.89 8.22 -1.57
N VAL A 499 7.65 9.29 -1.29
CA VAL A 499 8.94 9.19 -0.59
C VAL A 499 8.79 8.67 0.84
N TYR A 500 7.76 9.08 1.59
CA TYR A 500 7.68 8.81 3.03
C TYR A 500 6.59 7.84 3.48
N ASP A 501 5.53 7.64 2.71
CA ASP A 501 4.35 6.86 3.09
C ASP A 501 4.21 5.55 2.30
N ASN A 502 4.67 5.47 1.03
CA ASN A 502 4.44 4.29 0.18
C ASN A 502 5.50 3.20 0.34
N GLU A 503 5.03 1.97 0.58
CA GLU A 503 5.80 0.72 0.58
C GLU A 503 6.38 0.36 -0.79
N SER A 504 5.70 0.79 -1.86
CA SER A 504 5.95 0.39 -3.26
C SER A 504 7.00 1.25 -3.96
N CYS A 505 7.39 2.37 -3.35
CA CYS A 505 8.49 3.21 -3.81
C CYS A 505 9.80 2.44 -3.70
N SER A 506 10.07 1.67 -4.73
CA SER A 506 11.33 0.99 -4.94
C SER A 506 12.37 2.07 -5.25
N LEU A 507 12.95 2.64 -4.19
CA LEU A 507 14.29 3.24 -4.29
C LEU A 507 15.16 2.20 -5.01
N ALA A 508 15.55 2.53 -6.23
CA ALA A 508 16.00 1.61 -7.28
C ALA A 508 16.67 0.33 -6.74
N ARG A 509 15.97 -0.81 -6.82
CA ARG A 509 16.62 -2.12 -6.70
C ARG A 509 17.53 -2.28 -7.92
N SER A 510 18.84 -2.33 -7.71
CA SER A 510 19.75 -2.70 -8.80
C SER A 510 19.31 -4.06 -9.35
N PRO A 511 19.03 -4.20 -10.66
CA PRO A 511 18.51 -5.43 -11.24
C PRO A 511 19.58 -6.55 -11.39
N SER A 512 20.78 -6.39 -10.82
CA SER A 512 21.76 -7.46 -10.84
C SER A 512 21.43 -8.51 -9.77
N SER A 513 21.20 -9.75 -10.22
CA SER A 513 20.91 -10.94 -9.42
C SER A 513 22.03 -11.38 -8.46
N ARG A 514 23.02 -10.52 -8.24
CA ARG A 514 23.99 -10.61 -7.16
C ARG A 514 23.71 -9.45 -6.21
N ILE A 515 22.94 -9.75 -5.18
CA ILE A 515 22.70 -8.86 -4.05
C ILE A 515 24.07 -8.56 -3.42
N ASP A 516 24.71 -7.47 -3.84
CA ASP A 516 25.84 -6.90 -3.09
C ASP A 516 25.27 -6.36 -1.77
N PRO A 517 25.75 -6.81 -0.60
CA PRO A 517 25.39 -6.25 0.70
C PRO A 517 25.55 -4.72 0.81
N LYS A 518 26.28 -4.09 -0.12
CA LYS A 518 26.51 -2.64 -0.18
C LYS A 518 25.52 -1.86 -1.06
N SER A 519 24.70 -2.51 -1.89
CA SER A 519 23.75 -1.82 -2.79
C SER A 519 22.37 -1.57 -2.17
N PHE A 520 22.22 -1.77 -0.85
CA PHE A 520 21.01 -1.44 -0.11
C PHE A 520 20.89 0.07 0.14
N LEU A 521 20.59 0.83 -0.91
CA LEU A 521 19.99 2.16 -0.83
C LEU A 521 18.51 2.09 -0.39
N CYS A 522 18.07 1.01 0.25
CA CYS A 522 16.82 0.91 0.99
C CYS A 522 16.97 1.52 2.40
N GLN A 523 17.52 2.73 2.49
CA GLN A 523 17.49 3.46 3.74
C GLN A 523 16.06 3.93 4.00
N GLU A 524 15.69 3.96 5.26
CA GLU A 524 14.49 4.66 5.71
C GLU A 524 14.50 6.10 5.18
N ALA A 525 13.51 6.50 4.37
CA ALA A 525 13.53 7.79 3.66
C ALA A 525 13.67 8.98 4.61
N THR A 526 13.05 8.90 5.79
CA THR A 526 13.19 9.93 6.82
C THR A 526 14.63 10.08 7.35
N TYR A 527 15.49 9.08 7.18
CA TYR A 527 16.92 9.16 7.50
C TYR A 527 17.73 9.81 6.36
N LEU A 528 17.41 9.52 5.10
CA LEU A 528 18.06 10.10 3.91
C LEU A 528 17.80 11.60 3.78
N VAL A 529 16.55 12.01 4.01
CA VAL A 529 16.09 13.40 3.90
C VAL A 529 15.46 13.83 5.23
N PRO A 530 16.28 14.06 6.28
CA PRO A 530 15.82 14.27 7.66
C PRO A 530 15.07 15.59 7.89
N THR A 531 14.96 16.42 6.85
CA THR A 531 14.27 17.71 6.86
C THR A 531 13.16 17.81 5.81
N GLY A 532 12.77 16.70 5.18
CA GLY A 532 11.80 16.70 4.08
C GLY A 532 12.47 16.73 2.69
N VAL A 533 11.65 16.57 1.64
CA VAL A 533 12.12 16.69 0.24
C VAL A 533 12.61 18.12 0.00
N PRO A 534 13.86 18.33 -0.42
CA PRO A 534 14.37 19.68 -0.65
C PRO A 534 13.65 20.38 -1.81
N ASN A 535 13.44 21.70 -1.71
CA ASN A 535 12.76 22.48 -2.76
C ASN A 535 13.51 22.49 -4.11
N GLN A 536 14.82 22.27 -4.08
CA GLN A 536 15.66 22.17 -5.25
C GLN A 536 15.69 20.77 -5.88
N ALA A 537 15.08 19.76 -5.25
CA ALA A 537 14.97 18.44 -5.87
C ALA A 537 14.29 18.57 -7.24
N LEU A 538 14.70 17.79 -8.23
CA LEU A 538 14.18 17.84 -9.59
C LEU A 538 13.28 16.65 -9.84
N LEU A 539 12.08 16.92 -10.34
CA LEU A 539 11.21 15.93 -10.96
C LEU A 539 11.47 15.90 -12.46
N ARG A 540 11.80 14.73 -13.00
CA ARG A 540 12.04 14.49 -14.42
C ARG A 540 11.17 13.35 -14.94
N LEU A 541 10.76 13.47 -16.20
CA LEU A 541 10.06 12.44 -16.96
C LEU A 541 10.92 12.06 -18.16
N TYR A 542 11.24 10.78 -18.27
CA TYR A 542 11.98 10.24 -19.41
C TYR A 542 11.07 9.35 -20.22
N ASP A 543 11.06 9.51 -21.54
CA ASP A 543 10.42 8.56 -22.44
C ASP A 543 11.18 7.23 -22.35
N THR A 544 10.49 6.16 -21.97
CA THR A 544 11.10 4.83 -21.84
C THR A 544 10.63 3.99 -23.03
N PRO A 545 11.52 3.64 -23.98
CA PRO A 545 11.11 2.90 -25.16
C PRO A 545 10.44 1.58 -24.75
N SER A 546 9.29 1.29 -25.36
CA SER A 546 8.36 0.21 -25.02
C SER A 546 8.96 -1.21 -25.00
N GLU A 547 10.16 -1.40 -25.55
CA GLU A 547 10.89 -2.67 -25.54
C GLU A 547 11.64 -2.94 -24.21
N THR A 548 11.69 -1.96 -23.31
CA THR A 548 12.53 -1.98 -22.09
C THR A 548 11.67 -2.16 -20.84
N ILE A 549 10.88 -3.24 -20.74
CA ILE A 549 10.14 -3.51 -19.49
C ILE A 549 10.39 -4.93 -19.01
N GLN A 550 11.10 -4.99 -17.88
CA GLN A 550 11.30 -6.16 -17.04
C GLN A 550 9.96 -6.63 -16.49
N THR A 551 9.61 -7.88 -16.79
CA THR A 551 8.57 -8.60 -16.04
C THR A 551 9.19 -9.17 -14.77
N SER A 552 8.78 -8.66 -13.61
CA SER A 552 9.05 -9.27 -12.31
C SER A 552 8.13 -10.48 -12.06
N GLN A 553 8.10 -11.44 -12.99
CA GLN A 553 7.53 -12.77 -12.73
C GLN A 553 8.36 -13.84 -13.41
N VAL A 554 9.23 -14.50 -12.64
CA VAL A 554 10.00 -15.65 -13.07
C VAL A 554 9.08 -16.88 -13.08
N VAL A 555 8.44 -17.15 -14.22
CA VAL A 555 7.90 -18.49 -14.50
C VAL A 555 8.99 -19.31 -15.19
N LYS A 556 9.29 -20.48 -14.60
CA LYS A 556 10.38 -21.37 -14.99
C LYS A 556 10.20 -21.85 -16.44
N GLY A 557 11.02 -21.35 -17.37
CA GLY A 557 11.19 -21.98 -18.70
C GLY A 557 11.08 -21.12 -19.96
N GLN A 558 11.06 -19.78 -19.91
CA GLN A 558 11.15 -18.96 -21.13
C GLN A 558 12.49 -18.23 -21.28
N ARG A 559 12.92 -18.08 -22.55
CA ARG A 559 14.17 -17.42 -22.97
C ARG A 559 14.21 -15.99 -22.43
N MET A 560 15.32 -15.66 -21.77
CA MET A 560 15.64 -14.30 -21.36
C MET A 560 15.85 -13.43 -22.60
N THR A 561 15.12 -12.33 -22.70
CA THR A 561 15.52 -11.20 -23.55
C THR A 561 16.26 -10.23 -22.64
N LEU A 562 17.58 -10.14 -22.82
CA LEU A 562 18.44 -9.19 -22.12
C LEU A 562 18.39 -7.85 -22.86
N THR A 563 18.41 -6.73 -22.11
CA THR A 563 18.58 -5.39 -22.69
C THR A 563 19.92 -5.29 -23.44
N PRO A 564 20.12 -4.29 -24.32
CA PRO A 564 21.44 -4.01 -24.89
C PRO A 564 22.55 -3.86 -23.84
N GLU A 565 22.28 -3.30 -22.64
CA GLU A 565 23.24 -3.31 -21.52
C GLU A 565 23.47 -4.72 -20.94
N GLY A 566 22.43 -5.56 -20.92
CA GLY A 566 22.56 -6.97 -20.55
C GLY A 566 23.43 -7.74 -21.55
N TRP A 567 23.36 -7.40 -22.84
CA TRP A 567 24.26 -7.92 -23.88
C TRP A 567 25.69 -7.40 -23.71
N GLY A 568 25.86 -6.12 -23.38
CA GLY A 568 27.17 -5.53 -23.06
C GLY A 568 27.82 -6.16 -21.82
N THR A 569 27.02 -6.45 -20.79
CA THR A 569 27.45 -7.10 -19.54
C THR A 569 27.89 -8.54 -19.78
N VAL A 570 27.13 -9.31 -20.59
CA VAL A 570 27.47 -10.69 -20.96
C VAL A 570 28.70 -10.73 -21.86
N MET A 571 28.84 -9.82 -22.83
CA MET A 571 30.02 -9.76 -23.71
C MET A 571 31.27 -9.31 -22.97
N TYR A 572 31.16 -8.32 -22.09
CA TYR A 572 32.30 -7.85 -21.30
C TYR A 572 32.82 -8.92 -20.33
N GLN A 573 31.92 -9.70 -19.71
CA GLN A 573 32.29 -10.84 -18.85
C GLN A 573 32.89 -12.01 -19.62
N LEU A 574 32.47 -12.23 -20.88
CA LEU A 574 33.06 -13.23 -21.77
C LEU A 574 34.46 -12.83 -22.25
N ASP A 575 34.69 -11.53 -22.49
CA ASP A 575 35.99 -11.01 -22.95
C ASP A 575 36.99 -10.73 -21.81
N HIS A 576 36.52 -10.53 -20.57
CA HIS A 576 37.37 -10.14 -19.42
C HIS A 576 37.09 -10.95 -18.13
N PRO A 577 37.28 -12.29 -18.14
CA PRO A 577 36.92 -13.18 -17.03
C PRO A 577 37.73 -12.99 -15.73
N LYS A 578 38.66 -12.03 -15.69
CA LYS A 578 39.54 -11.75 -14.54
C LYS A 578 39.36 -10.35 -13.92
N ALA A 579 38.49 -9.50 -14.47
CA ALA A 579 38.19 -8.22 -13.85
C ALA A 579 37.40 -8.45 -12.54
N GLN A 580 37.99 -8.08 -11.39
CA GLN A 580 37.32 -8.20 -10.10
C GLN A 580 36.24 -7.11 -9.94
N PRO A 581 35.12 -7.38 -9.25
CA PRO A 581 33.99 -6.44 -9.10
C PRO A 581 34.33 -5.12 -8.38
N ASP A 582 35.47 -5.05 -7.69
CA ASP A 582 35.77 -4.01 -6.70
C ASP A 582 36.15 -2.63 -7.29
N ASP A 583 36.51 -2.55 -8.58
CA ASP A 583 36.87 -1.26 -9.20
C ASP A 583 35.68 -0.48 -9.76
N TRP A 584 34.51 -1.09 -9.89
CA TRP A 584 33.30 -0.38 -10.38
C TRP A 584 32.62 0.46 -9.29
N PHE A 585 32.80 0.10 -8.01
CA PHE A 585 32.17 0.79 -6.88
C PHE A 585 32.91 2.04 -6.41
N LYS A 586 34.17 2.25 -6.82
CA LYS A 586 34.95 3.45 -6.43
C LYS A 586 34.51 4.73 -7.17
N THR A 587 33.68 4.61 -8.20
CA THR A 587 33.14 5.72 -8.98
C THR A 587 31.66 6.01 -8.72
N PHE A 588 31.01 5.24 -7.84
CA PHE A 588 29.64 5.53 -7.39
C PHE A 588 29.69 6.59 -6.27
N ASP A 589 29.61 7.86 -6.66
CA ASP A 589 29.20 8.92 -5.74
C ASP A 589 27.74 8.63 -5.31
N PRO A 590 27.42 8.43 -4.02
CA PRO A 590 26.07 8.14 -3.55
C PRO A 590 25.20 9.40 -3.70
N LYS A 591 24.84 9.73 -4.95
CA LYS A 591 23.91 10.79 -5.29
C LYS A 591 22.50 10.26 -5.04
N ALA A 592 21.78 10.91 -4.12
CA ALA A 592 20.50 10.43 -3.60
C ALA A 592 19.36 10.61 -4.62
N LEU A 593 19.11 9.55 -5.39
CA LEU A 593 17.81 9.31 -6.04
C LEU A 593 16.78 9.08 -4.93
N LEU A 594 15.71 9.87 -4.91
CA LEU A 594 14.67 9.80 -3.88
C LEU A 594 13.47 8.96 -4.30
N TYR A 595 13.21 8.88 -5.61
CA TYR A 595 12.08 8.15 -6.15
C TYR A 595 12.34 7.90 -7.63
N VAL A 596 12.36 6.64 -8.04
CA VAL A 596 12.39 6.26 -9.45
C VAL A 596 11.30 5.24 -9.65
N VAL A 597 10.37 5.53 -10.55
CA VAL A 597 9.33 4.59 -10.92
C VAL A 597 9.18 4.56 -12.42
N VAL A 598 9.11 3.35 -12.96
CA VAL A 598 8.94 3.10 -14.39
C VAL A 598 7.49 2.70 -14.64
N THR A 599 6.84 3.41 -15.55
CA THR A 599 5.56 3.04 -16.13
C THR A 599 5.75 2.69 -17.59
N HIS A 600 4.78 2.01 -18.21
CA HIS A 600 4.80 1.79 -19.66
C HIS A 600 4.86 3.12 -20.41
N GLY A 601 6.04 3.47 -20.93
CA GLY A 601 6.30 4.68 -21.72
C GLY A 601 7.00 5.81 -20.97
N TYR A 602 7.01 5.85 -19.63
CA TYR A 602 7.74 6.90 -18.88
C TYR A 602 8.45 6.39 -17.64
N THR A 603 9.66 6.89 -17.41
CA THR A 603 10.37 6.81 -16.13
C THR A 603 10.25 8.15 -15.42
N ILE A 604 9.77 8.12 -14.18
CA ILE A 604 9.65 9.29 -13.32
C ILE A 604 10.80 9.26 -12.32
N ASP A 605 11.59 10.32 -12.29
CA ASP A 605 12.72 10.51 -11.37
C ASP A 605 12.48 11.74 -10.49
N LEU A 606 12.65 11.57 -9.19
CA LEU A 606 12.86 12.66 -8.24
C LEU A 606 14.27 12.56 -7.65
N SER A 607 15.13 13.54 -7.94
CA SER A 607 16.53 13.55 -7.51
C SER A 607 16.92 14.85 -6.79
N ILE A 608 17.86 14.81 -5.83
CA ILE A 608 18.27 15.98 -5.03
C ILE A 608 19.29 16.87 -5.76
N ASN A 609 19.96 16.38 -6.80
CA ASN A 609 21.05 17.06 -7.50
C ASN A 609 20.83 17.11 -9.02
N ASP A 610 21.19 18.25 -9.63
CA ASP A 610 21.08 18.53 -11.07
C ASP A 610 21.83 17.50 -11.96
N ASP A 611 22.87 16.83 -11.43
CA ASP A 611 23.81 15.96 -12.16
C ASP A 611 23.48 14.45 -12.13
N CYS A 612 22.24 14.04 -11.81
CA CYS A 612 21.80 12.62 -11.89
C CYS A 612 21.60 12.10 -13.34
N HIS A 613 22.28 12.67 -14.34
CA HIS A 613 22.11 12.34 -15.77
C HIS A 613 22.80 11.04 -16.24
N TRP A 614 23.27 10.18 -15.35
CA TRP A 614 24.11 9.03 -15.75
C TRP A 614 23.36 7.81 -16.28
N PHE A 615 22.07 7.93 -16.60
CA PHE A 615 21.29 6.83 -17.19
C PHE A 615 20.83 7.05 -18.64
N SER A 616 21.18 8.17 -19.29
CA SER A 616 20.76 8.37 -20.70
C SER A 616 21.80 8.97 -21.66
N GLU A 617 23.00 9.34 -21.20
CA GLU A 617 24.04 9.89 -22.09
C GLU A 617 25.42 9.32 -21.76
N LEU A 618 25.69 8.11 -22.26
CA LEU A 618 27.07 7.64 -22.45
C LEU A 618 27.14 6.71 -23.66
N ALA A 619 26.73 7.27 -24.80
CA ALA A 619 27.26 6.86 -26.08
C ALA A 619 27.40 8.13 -26.93
N TRP A 620 28.63 8.34 -27.41
CA TRP A 620 29.10 9.27 -28.43
C TRP A 620 30.02 10.42 -27.99
N SER A 621 31.21 10.36 -28.62
CA SER A 621 32.36 11.27 -28.73
C SER A 621 33.40 11.31 -27.61
N GLU A 622 34.52 10.66 -27.90
CA GLU A 622 35.86 10.98 -27.40
C GLU A 622 36.19 12.48 -27.56
N SER A 623 37.01 13.01 -26.64
CA SER A 623 37.53 14.38 -26.53
C SER A 623 36.46 15.43 -26.23
N ASP A 624 36.51 16.22 -25.16
CA ASP A 624 37.66 16.98 -24.67
C ASP A 624 37.41 17.42 -23.21
N THR A 625 38.49 17.72 -22.51
CA THR A 625 38.52 18.12 -21.10
C THR A 625 37.72 19.41 -20.78
N GLN A 626 36.89 19.40 -19.73
CA GLN A 626 36.85 20.39 -18.63
C GLN A 626 35.66 20.18 -17.67
N HIS A 627 35.96 19.79 -16.42
CA HIS A 627 35.39 20.26 -15.14
C HIS A 627 35.46 19.15 -14.06
N PRO A 628 36.38 19.22 -13.09
CA PRO A 628 36.28 18.42 -11.88
C PRO A 628 35.57 19.23 -10.78
N PHE A 629 34.51 18.66 -10.20
CA PHE A 629 34.06 19.04 -8.86
C PHE A 629 35.18 18.72 -7.88
N ALA A 630 35.63 19.72 -7.10
CA ALA A 630 36.69 19.52 -6.13
C ALA A 630 36.11 19.04 -4.80
N ILE A 631 36.76 18.01 -4.21
CA ILE A 631 36.50 17.52 -2.84
C ILE A 631 36.56 18.67 -1.80
N SER A 632 37.11 19.83 -2.17
CA SER A 632 37.12 21.06 -1.37
C SER A 632 35.74 21.64 -1.04
N ASP A 633 34.69 21.23 -1.75
CA ASP A 633 33.38 21.90 -1.64
C ASP A 633 32.41 21.18 -0.68
N MET A 634 32.84 20.03 -0.14
CA MET A 634 32.08 19.30 0.88
C MET A 634 32.24 19.94 2.28
N PRO A 635 31.20 19.90 3.13
CA PRO A 635 31.32 20.24 4.55
C PRO A 635 32.42 19.42 5.23
N GLU A 636 33.24 20.06 6.07
CA GLU A 636 34.44 19.46 6.69
C GLU A 636 34.16 18.12 7.41
N ARG A 637 32.98 17.97 8.03
CA ARG A 637 32.59 16.73 8.71
C ARG A 637 32.55 15.52 7.76
N PHE A 638 32.09 15.72 6.53
CA PHE A 638 32.03 14.66 5.52
C PHE A 638 33.41 14.35 4.97
N ARG A 639 34.26 15.38 4.78
CA ARG A 639 35.67 15.19 4.39
C ARG A 639 36.45 14.39 5.43
N ALA A 640 36.21 14.66 6.71
CA ALA A 640 36.84 13.97 7.82
C ALA A 640 36.42 12.49 7.88
N GLU A 641 35.14 12.18 7.69
CA GLU A 641 34.64 10.80 7.68
C GLU A 641 35.12 10.01 6.46
N ILE A 642 35.11 10.61 5.27
CA ILE A 642 35.66 10.01 4.05
C ILE A 642 37.15 9.71 4.24
N ARG A 643 37.93 10.66 4.76
CA ARG A 643 39.36 10.46 5.03
C ARG A 643 39.59 9.33 6.04
N LYS A 644 38.79 9.26 7.10
CA LYS A 644 38.86 8.20 8.11
C LYS A 644 38.55 6.82 7.52
N GLY A 645 37.58 6.73 6.60
CA GLY A 645 37.27 5.50 5.86
C GLY A 645 38.42 5.05 4.97
N TYR A 646 39.02 5.96 4.19
CA TYR A 646 40.18 5.67 3.35
C TYR A 646 41.41 5.24 4.17
N GLU A 647 41.67 5.89 5.30
CA GLU A 647 42.78 5.53 6.19
C GLU A 647 42.59 4.14 6.82
N ALA A 648 41.36 3.80 7.22
CA ALA A 648 41.02 2.49 7.77
C ALA A 648 41.20 1.36 6.73
N GLU A 649 40.79 1.60 5.49
CA GLU A 649 40.91 0.62 4.41
C GLU A 649 42.36 0.45 3.94
N ALA A 650 43.13 1.55 3.84
CA ALA A 650 44.56 1.48 3.58
C ALA A 650 45.31 0.68 4.66
N LEU A 651 44.89 0.80 5.92
CA LEU A 651 45.44 0.03 7.03
C LEU A 651 45.08 -1.46 6.95
N ARG A 652 43.86 -1.80 6.51
CA ARG A 652 43.41 -3.19 6.27
C ARG A 652 44.24 -3.86 5.18
N ILE A 653 44.35 -3.21 4.01
CA ILE A 653 45.13 -3.72 2.86
C ILE A 653 46.59 -3.96 3.27
N LYS A 654 47.19 -3.02 4.00
CA LYS A 654 48.58 -3.16 4.49
C LYS A 654 48.76 -4.34 5.44
N LYS A 655 47.78 -4.64 6.30
CA LYS A 655 47.78 -5.83 7.18
C LYS A 655 47.66 -7.12 6.38
N GLU A 656 46.80 -7.14 5.36
CA GLU A 656 46.62 -8.30 4.49
C GLU A 656 47.87 -8.62 3.67
N GLU A 657 48.52 -7.59 3.10
CA GLU A 657 49.79 -7.76 2.40
C GLU A 657 50.92 -8.24 3.30
N GLN A 658 50.98 -7.77 4.55
CA GLN A 658 51.94 -8.24 5.55
C GLN A 658 51.67 -9.71 5.94
N SER A 659 50.41 -10.12 6.06
CA SER A 659 50.05 -11.52 6.34
C SER A 659 50.44 -12.45 5.18
N LYS A 660 50.28 -11.99 3.92
CA LYS A 660 50.64 -12.76 2.72
C LYS A 660 52.15 -12.89 2.55
N LYS A 661 52.94 -11.89 2.97
CA LYS A 661 54.41 -11.93 2.91
C LYS A 661 55.06 -12.74 4.04
N GLY A 662 54.32 -13.05 5.11
CA GLY A 662 54.82 -13.85 6.25
C GLY A 662 54.69 -15.37 6.11
N GLY A 663 53.98 -15.87 5.09
CA GLY A 663 53.64 -17.29 4.94
C GLY A 663 54.62 -18.15 4.11
N GLY A 664 55.77 -17.62 3.71
CA GLY A 664 56.77 -18.32 2.89
C GLY A 664 57.68 -19.27 3.68
N GLY A 665 57.11 -20.24 4.39
CA GLY A 665 57.85 -21.35 4.99
C GLY A 665 58.03 -22.49 3.99
N LEU A 666 59.23 -22.60 3.43
CA LEU A 666 59.67 -23.72 2.58
C LEU A 666 59.48 -25.07 3.30
N SER A 667 58.68 -25.96 2.72
CA SER A 667 58.70 -27.41 3.01
C SER A 667 59.38 -28.13 1.85
N PRO A 668 60.44 -28.93 2.08
CA PRO A 668 61.08 -29.71 1.02
C PRO A 668 60.42 -31.09 0.92
N PHE A 669 59.84 -31.43 -0.22
CA PHE A 669 59.55 -32.82 -0.56
C PHE A 669 60.43 -33.30 -1.71
N ARG A 670 61.16 -34.38 -1.41
CA ARG A 670 62.00 -35.18 -2.29
C ARG A 670 61.16 -35.97 -3.31
N VAL A 671 61.60 -35.91 -4.57
CA VAL A 671 61.81 -37.01 -5.54
C VAL A 671 60.78 -38.17 -5.50
N LEU A 672 59.88 -38.22 -6.50
CA LEU A 672 60.09 -38.89 -7.79
C LEU A 672 59.18 -38.26 -8.85
#